data_AF-A0A1A2DWA0-F1
#
_entry.id   AF-A0A1A2DWA0-F1
#
_cell.length_a   1.000
_cell.length_b   1.000
_cell.length_c   1.000
_cell.angle_alpha   90.00
_cell.angle_beta   90.00
_cell.angle_gamma   90.00
#
_symmetry.space_group_name_H-M   'P 1'
#
loop_
_entity.id
_entity.type
_entity.pdbx_description
1 polymer ?
#
loop_
_entity_poly.entity_id
_entity_poly.type
_entity_poly.pdbx_seq_one_letter_code
_entity_poly.pdbx_strand_id
1 'polypeptide(L)'
;MRVAVTGAGGVLGRGLTSRLLSQGHDVTGFARHRPESWLSAAEFVAADVRDADTVNRAIAGADVVAHCAWANSPGADARISHQVNVEGTRNVLRAMAETGASRIVFASSPHVYGGGDAPKTEHDARTPVSAEGQCKARVEQMLEESGLEWVAVRSALIVGRNVDNWVRRLLALPVFPDGSADRLMQIVHLDDALRLFNRAIVDTEIGTGPVNLAASGELTFQRLAAALGRPVVRFGFELAELQLVHGAAFMDTARLREQWGFRPAWNSGECVEDLALAVRGRVTVGKRVVSVPWRMAHIGDLPSVDAPTEDGVKPNWAGPVGDNGEFDTPIDPRFPTFLATNLSEALPGPFSPASASVTVRGLRAGGVAIAERLRPGGIVQREIATRTVAVFAHRLYGAITSAHYMAETVPFAKPAMIVSNSGFFGPSMASLPIFGAERPRSEISRIRKQLRTVRNIGVFGVNLIGLSGGSSKDTHEFVADVDHLERLADDVTRLDEGRLLSLISLARDDVVHGWVLASASFMLCAAFNVLLRGLCGRDTAAPAGPELVSARSVEAMRRLVVAAQRDPKVTALLAEPGERLGKLAVEAPEFHAAVLAELALIGHRGPAELEMLSISYADDPELLVRMVTRAMSVPPPPQPQRAPIPLHAKPIAQLAARQLRDREVRRDKVVRANWVLRNLMREYGRRLVEAGTFDTADDVFYLLVDELDALPPDVGELVARRRAEQRRLAAVVPPTVFSGTWQPTTTTSAALTSGETLRGVGVCGGKVRGRVRIVRPETIDDLQPGEILVAEVTDVGYTAAFCYAAAVVTELGGPMSHAAVVAREFGFPCVVDVAGATKTLPPGALVEVDGTTGEIQVLEVTT
;
A
#
# COMPACT_ATOMS: atom_id res chain seq x y z
N MET A 1 -16.74 -24.76 6.29
CA MET A 1 -15.87 -25.93 6.54
C MET A 1 -14.70 -25.50 7.43
N ARG A 2 -14.09 -26.45 8.14
CA ARG A 2 -12.83 -26.25 8.86
C ARG A 2 -11.67 -26.81 8.03
N VAL A 3 -10.64 -26.01 7.79
CA VAL A 3 -9.49 -26.37 6.97
C VAL A 3 -8.21 -26.33 7.80
N ALA A 4 -7.47 -27.44 7.82
CA ALA A 4 -6.13 -27.48 8.41
C ALA A 4 -5.07 -27.21 7.35
N VAL A 5 -4.22 -26.20 7.56
CA VAL A 5 -3.18 -25.79 6.60
C VAL A 5 -1.80 -26.14 7.16
N THR A 6 -1.18 -27.20 6.63
CA THR A 6 0.21 -27.53 6.99
C THR A 6 1.19 -26.67 6.22
N GLY A 7 2.33 -26.33 6.81
CA GLY A 7 3.26 -25.39 6.17
C GLY A 7 2.70 -23.96 6.15
N ALA A 8 1.81 -23.65 7.09
CA ALA A 8 1.19 -22.34 7.30
C ALA A 8 2.19 -21.17 7.32
N GLY A 9 3.43 -21.41 7.73
CA GLY A 9 4.48 -20.40 7.74
C GLY A 9 5.04 -20.03 6.35
N GLY A 10 4.76 -20.80 5.30
CA GLY A 10 5.24 -20.55 3.94
C GLY A 10 4.26 -19.71 3.10
N VAL A 11 4.73 -19.23 1.95
CA VAL A 11 3.96 -18.36 1.04
C VAL A 11 2.58 -18.92 0.67
N LEU A 12 2.50 -20.20 0.30
CA LEU A 12 1.23 -20.84 -0.06
C LEU A 12 0.31 -20.95 1.15
N GLY A 13 0.84 -21.39 2.30
CA GLY A 13 0.03 -21.57 3.51
C GLY A 13 -0.57 -20.26 4.02
N ARG A 14 0.21 -19.16 4.05
CA ARG A 14 -0.29 -17.83 4.42
C ARG A 14 -1.34 -17.33 3.41
N GLY A 15 -1.05 -17.45 2.12
CA GLY A 15 -1.93 -17.01 1.04
C GLY A 15 -3.26 -17.77 0.98
N LEU A 16 -3.26 -19.07 1.27
CA LEU A 16 -4.48 -19.89 1.35
C LEU A 16 -5.29 -19.57 2.60
N THR A 17 -4.62 -19.43 3.76
CA THR A 17 -5.30 -19.05 5.00
C THR A 17 -6.07 -17.75 4.84
N SER A 18 -5.47 -16.74 4.21
CA SER A 18 -6.12 -15.45 3.97
C SER A 18 -7.40 -15.59 3.12
N ARG A 19 -7.35 -16.36 2.03
CA ARG A 19 -8.49 -16.58 1.11
C ARG A 19 -9.60 -17.41 1.75
N LEU A 20 -9.25 -18.48 2.45
CA LEU A 20 -10.21 -19.35 3.10
C LEU A 20 -10.96 -18.62 4.22
N LEU A 21 -10.26 -17.78 4.99
CA LEU A 21 -10.90 -16.94 6.01
C LEU A 21 -11.86 -15.91 5.40
N SER A 22 -11.51 -15.27 4.28
CA SER A 22 -12.41 -14.29 3.63
C SER A 22 -13.68 -14.94 3.08
N GLN A 23 -13.62 -16.23 2.73
CA GLN A 23 -14.77 -17.05 2.35
C GLN A 23 -15.62 -17.55 3.53
N GLY A 24 -15.26 -17.18 4.77
CA GLY A 24 -15.96 -17.60 5.98
C GLY A 24 -15.64 -19.03 6.44
N HIS A 25 -14.52 -19.61 6.00
CA HIS A 25 -14.04 -20.89 6.49
C HIS A 25 -13.23 -20.73 7.79
N ASP A 26 -13.29 -21.73 8.66
CA ASP A 26 -12.45 -21.80 9.85
C ASP A 26 -11.10 -22.41 9.47
N VAL A 27 -9.99 -21.78 9.86
CA VAL A 27 -8.65 -22.20 9.43
C VAL A 27 -7.71 -22.38 10.61
N THR A 28 -7.13 -23.58 10.71
CA THR A 28 -6.06 -23.89 11.66
C THR A 28 -4.74 -24.01 10.92
N GLY A 29 -3.82 -23.07 11.17
CA GLY A 29 -2.47 -23.11 10.63
C GLY A 29 -1.53 -24.00 11.43
N PHE A 30 -0.70 -24.77 10.75
CA PHE A 30 0.31 -25.63 11.38
C PHE A 30 1.70 -25.43 10.78
N ALA A 31 2.64 -24.93 11.58
CA ALA A 31 4.05 -24.82 11.21
C ALA A 31 4.95 -24.61 12.45
N ARG A 32 6.27 -24.73 12.27
CA ARG A 32 7.25 -24.63 13.38
C ARG A 32 7.27 -23.27 14.09
N HIS A 33 6.97 -22.19 13.37
CA HIS A 33 7.01 -20.83 13.91
C HIS A 33 5.80 -20.06 13.37
N ARG A 34 5.11 -19.33 14.25
CA ARG A 34 4.00 -18.44 13.87
C ARG A 34 4.56 -17.23 13.13
N PRO A 35 4.16 -16.97 11.87
CA PRO A 35 4.52 -15.74 11.18
C PRO A 35 4.03 -14.50 11.92
N GLU A 36 4.80 -13.41 11.90
CA GLU A 36 4.34 -12.12 12.45
C GLU A 36 3.10 -11.59 11.71
N SER A 37 2.96 -11.94 10.43
CA SER A 37 1.81 -11.62 9.57
C SER A 37 0.63 -12.58 9.72
N TRP A 38 0.69 -13.54 10.66
CA TRP A 38 -0.40 -14.49 10.82
C TRP A 38 -1.67 -13.82 11.37
N LEU A 39 -2.77 -14.01 10.65
CA LEU A 39 -4.08 -13.42 10.97
C LEU A 39 -4.58 -13.92 12.32
N SER A 40 -4.94 -13.00 13.21
CA SER A 40 -5.42 -13.32 14.55
C SER A 40 -6.74 -14.07 14.57
N ALA A 41 -7.53 -13.98 13.50
CA ALA A 41 -8.75 -14.74 13.31
C ALA A 41 -8.52 -16.25 13.07
N ALA A 42 -7.33 -16.65 12.61
CA ALA A 42 -6.98 -18.07 12.43
C ALA A 42 -6.20 -18.62 13.62
N GLU A 43 -6.58 -19.83 14.03
CA GLU A 43 -5.80 -20.60 15.00
C GLU A 43 -4.42 -20.94 14.41
N PHE A 44 -3.40 -21.03 15.27
CA PHE A 44 -2.07 -21.46 14.87
C PHE A 44 -1.49 -22.44 15.88
N VAL A 45 -1.12 -23.62 15.39
CA VAL A 45 -0.42 -24.66 16.15
C VAL A 45 1.07 -24.61 15.79
N ALA A 46 1.88 -24.12 16.73
CA ALA A 46 3.33 -24.04 16.58
C ALA A 46 3.98 -25.40 16.91
N ALA A 47 4.26 -26.21 15.88
CA ALA A 47 4.84 -27.55 16.05
C ALA A 47 5.54 -28.07 14.77
N ASP A 48 6.16 -29.25 14.87
CA ASP A 48 6.85 -29.93 13.77
C ASP A 48 6.00 -31.08 13.24
N VAL A 49 5.89 -31.23 11.91
CA VAL A 49 5.06 -32.27 11.26
C VAL A 49 5.50 -33.70 11.61
N ARG A 50 6.73 -33.87 12.11
CA ARG A 50 7.25 -35.16 12.57
C ARG A 50 6.65 -35.61 13.91
N ASP A 51 6.02 -34.70 14.66
CA ASP A 51 5.35 -34.98 15.93
C ASP A 51 3.88 -35.33 15.67
N ALA A 52 3.56 -36.63 15.68
CA ALA A 52 2.23 -37.15 15.36
C ALA A 52 1.12 -36.61 16.29
N ASP A 53 1.39 -36.43 17.58
CA ASP A 53 0.38 -35.94 18.53
C ASP A 53 0.02 -34.49 18.24
N THR A 54 1.01 -33.67 17.90
CA THR A 54 0.75 -32.28 17.50
C THR A 54 0.02 -32.17 16.16
N VAL A 55 0.32 -33.06 15.21
CA VAL A 55 -0.37 -33.14 13.92
C VAL A 55 -1.83 -33.53 14.13
N ASN A 56 -2.10 -34.52 15.00
CA ASN A 56 -3.45 -34.91 15.41
C ASN A 56 -4.23 -33.72 15.97
N ARG A 57 -3.63 -32.93 16.87
CA ARG A 57 -4.30 -31.72 17.41
C ARG A 57 -4.60 -30.68 16.34
N ALA A 58 -3.71 -30.49 15.38
CA ALA A 58 -3.89 -29.48 14.33
C ALA A 58 -4.95 -29.87 13.28
N ILE A 59 -5.18 -31.17 13.08
CA ILE A 59 -6.14 -31.70 12.10
C ILE A 59 -7.49 -32.05 12.76
N ALA A 60 -7.55 -32.11 14.10
CA ALA A 60 -8.75 -32.45 14.83
C ALA A 60 -9.98 -31.60 14.42
N GLY A 61 -10.99 -32.27 13.86
CA GLY A 61 -12.24 -31.65 13.41
C GLY A 61 -12.15 -30.88 12.09
N ALA A 62 -11.03 -30.97 11.35
CA ALA A 62 -10.93 -30.42 10.00
C ALA A 62 -11.69 -31.31 9.00
N ASP A 63 -12.37 -30.66 8.05
CA ASP A 63 -13.02 -31.34 6.92
C ASP A 63 -12.00 -31.62 5.80
N VAL A 64 -11.10 -30.65 5.56
CA VAL A 64 -10.11 -30.67 4.48
C VAL A 64 -8.73 -30.31 5.02
N VAL A 65 -7.69 -30.96 4.50
CA VAL A 65 -6.28 -30.62 4.78
C VAL A 65 -5.60 -30.03 3.55
N ALA A 66 -5.14 -28.79 3.65
CA ALA A 66 -4.23 -28.18 2.67
C ALA A 66 -2.78 -28.49 3.08
N HIS A 67 -2.16 -29.47 2.43
CA HIS A 67 -0.84 -29.97 2.78
C HIS A 67 0.28 -29.23 2.01
N CYS A 68 0.76 -28.11 2.59
CA CYS A 68 1.86 -27.31 2.03
C CYS A 68 3.18 -27.44 2.80
N ALA A 69 3.23 -28.24 3.88
CA ALA A 69 4.46 -28.49 4.63
C ALA A 69 5.50 -29.22 3.76
N TRP A 70 6.67 -28.60 3.58
CA TRP A 70 7.74 -29.19 2.80
C TRP A 70 9.11 -28.66 3.24
N ALA A 71 10.11 -29.55 3.32
CA ALA A 71 11.50 -29.22 3.58
C ALA A 71 12.36 -29.43 2.33
N ASN A 72 13.06 -28.38 1.91
CA ASN A 72 14.06 -28.42 0.84
C ASN A 72 15.47 -28.35 1.43
N SER A 73 16.14 -29.49 1.51
CA SER A 73 17.57 -29.57 1.87
C SER A 73 18.33 -30.39 0.82
N PRO A 74 19.04 -29.76 -0.13
CA PRO A 74 19.94 -30.48 -1.01
C PRO A 74 21.19 -30.94 -0.22
N GLY A 75 21.64 -32.20 -0.41
CA GLY A 75 22.89 -32.74 0.14
C GLY A 75 22.73 -33.74 1.31
N ALA A 76 23.71 -33.77 2.23
CA ALA A 76 23.81 -34.74 3.35
C ALA A 76 22.60 -34.75 4.30
N ASP A 77 21.75 -33.72 4.25
CA ASP A 77 20.51 -33.58 5.01
C ASP A 77 19.29 -34.25 4.33
N ALA A 78 19.48 -35.04 3.26
CA ALA A 78 18.40 -35.77 2.58
C ALA A 78 17.55 -36.63 3.52
N ARG A 79 18.15 -37.16 4.61
CA ARG A 79 17.43 -37.89 5.66
C ARG A 79 16.40 -37.02 6.38
N ILE A 80 16.75 -35.75 6.65
CA ILE A 80 15.83 -34.79 7.31
C ILE A 80 14.69 -34.45 6.36
N SER A 81 14.99 -34.19 5.08
CA SER A 81 13.96 -33.96 4.05
C SER A 81 13.00 -35.14 3.94
N HIS A 82 13.50 -36.38 3.92
CA HIS A 82 12.65 -37.57 3.90
C HIS A 82 11.79 -37.70 5.17
N GLN A 83 12.35 -37.48 6.36
CA GLN A 83 11.59 -37.51 7.61
C GLN A 83 10.48 -36.45 7.65
N VAL A 84 10.76 -35.24 7.20
CA VAL A 84 9.75 -34.17 7.17
C VAL A 84 8.70 -34.42 6.09
N ASN A 85 9.12 -34.78 4.89
CA ASN A 85 8.25 -34.83 3.71
C ASN A 85 7.47 -36.14 3.63
N VAL A 86 8.10 -37.28 3.87
CA VAL A 86 7.45 -38.61 3.75
C VAL A 86 6.83 -39.03 5.08
N GLU A 87 7.61 -39.07 6.16
CA GLU A 87 7.08 -39.48 7.48
C GLU A 87 6.14 -38.43 8.07
N GLY A 88 6.40 -37.13 7.85
CA GLY A 88 5.45 -36.07 8.20
C GLY A 88 4.13 -36.19 7.45
N THR A 89 4.13 -36.52 6.16
CA THR A 89 2.89 -36.79 5.41
C THR A 89 2.18 -38.03 5.96
N ARG A 90 2.92 -39.08 6.35
CA ARG A 90 2.33 -40.26 6.98
C ARG A 90 1.58 -39.90 8.26
N ASN A 91 2.15 -39.03 9.09
CA ASN A 91 1.48 -38.53 10.29
C ASN A 91 0.19 -37.76 9.93
N VAL A 92 0.22 -36.93 8.89
CA VAL A 92 -0.97 -36.20 8.41
C VAL A 92 -2.06 -37.14 7.95
N LEU A 93 -1.74 -38.13 7.10
CA LEU A 93 -2.73 -39.10 6.61
C LEU A 93 -3.31 -39.95 7.74
N ARG A 94 -2.47 -40.37 8.70
CA ARG A 94 -2.93 -41.06 9.90
C ARG A 94 -3.89 -40.20 10.72
N ALA A 95 -3.54 -38.93 10.92
CA ALA A 95 -4.38 -38.00 11.65
C ALA A 95 -5.72 -37.77 10.96
N MET A 96 -5.73 -37.65 9.63
CA MET A 96 -6.98 -37.55 8.86
C MET A 96 -7.85 -38.80 9.05
N ALA A 97 -7.27 -40.00 8.99
CA ALA A 97 -8.00 -41.24 9.22
C ALA A 97 -8.56 -41.36 10.65
N GLU A 98 -7.84 -40.84 11.66
CA GLU A 98 -8.26 -40.84 13.06
C GLU A 98 -9.32 -39.76 13.37
N THR A 99 -9.29 -38.62 12.67
CA THR A 99 -10.13 -37.45 12.97
C THR A 99 -11.31 -37.26 12.02
N GLY A 100 -11.34 -37.98 10.88
CA GLY A 100 -12.43 -37.99 9.93
C GLY A 100 -12.35 -36.96 8.79
N ALA A 101 -11.21 -36.28 8.61
CA ALA A 101 -11.00 -35.39 7.46
C ALA A 101 -11.04 -36.19 6.15
N SER A 102 -11.89 -35.80 5.20
CA SER A 102 -12.19 -36.61 4.01
C SER A 102 -11.33 -36.28 2.80
N ARG A 103 -10.74 -35.07 2.76
CA ARG A 103 -10.07 -34.54 1.57
C ARG A 103 -8.71 -33.90 1.88
N ILE A 104 -7.73 -34.13 1.01
CA ILE A 104 -6.40 -33.52 1.09
C ILE A 104 -5.96 -32.90 -0.23
N VAL A 105 -5.51 -31.64 -0.17
CA VAL A 105 -4.93 -30.93 -1.31
C VAL A 105 -3.43 -30.78 -1.10
N PHE A 106 -2.64 -31.37 -1.98
CA PHE A 106 -1.19 -31.46 -1.86
C PHE A 106 -0.46 -30.61 -2.89
N ALA A 107 0.52 -29.83 -2.44
CA ALA A 107 1.42 -29.11 -3.32
C ALA A 107 2.50 -30.04 -3.90
N SER A 108 2.25 -30.57 -5.10
CA SER A 108 3.18 -31.44 -5.83
C SER A 108 4.07 -30.65 -6.83
N SER A 109 4.80 -31.34 -7.70
CA SER A 109 5.83 -30.75 -8.58
C SER A 109 6.03 -31.56 -9.86
N PRO A 110 6.43 -30.96 -11.00
CA PRO A 110 6.77 -31.66 -12.25
C PRO A 110 7.91 -32.67 -12.10
N HIS A 111 8.70 -32.57 -11.03
CA HIS A 111 9.79 -33.51 -10.74
C HIS A 111 9.34 -34.96 -10.52
N VAL A 112 8.04 -35.21 -10.35
CA VAL A 112 7.45 -36.55 -10.34
C VAL A 112 7.57 -37.26 -11.69
N TYR A 113 7.58 -36.52 -12.80
CA TYR A 113 7.72 -37.08 -14.15
C TYR A 113 9.18 -37.39 -14.52
N GLY A 114 10.15 -36.89 -13.75
CA GLY A 114 11.56 -36.92 -14.11
C GLY A 114 11.93 -35.76 -15.04
N GLY A 115 12.69 -36.05 -16.10
CA GLY A 115 13.10 -35.06 -17.11
C GLY A 115 12.61 -35.41 -18.52
N GLY A 116 12.91 -34.53 -19.47
CA GLY A 116 12.56 -34.69 -20.88
C GLY A 116 11.98 -33.41 -21.47
N ASP A 117 12.04 -33.30 -22.79
CA ASP A 117 11.64 -32.09 -23.52
C ASP A 117 10.19 -32.14 -24.04
N ALA A 118 9.57 -33.33 -24.03
CA ALA A 118 8.17 -33.50 -24.40
C ALA A 118 7.25 -33.14 -23.22
N PRO A 119 6.21 -32.30 -23.43
CA PRO A 119 5.20 -32.00 -22.42
C PRO A 119 4.55 -33.28 -21.86
N LYS A 120 4.43 -33.34 -20.53
CA LYS A 120 3.88 -34.47 -19.78
C LYS A 120 2.45 -34.21 -19.36
N THR A 121 1.59 -35.19 -19.58
CA THR A 121 0.20 -35.20 -19.11
C THR A 121 0.11 -35.83 -17.72
N GLU A 122 -1.00 -35.60 -17.01
CA GLU A 122 -1.22 -36.17 -15.68
C GLU A 122 -1.24 -37.71 -15.64
N HIS A 123 -1.47 -38.34 -16.79
CA HIS A 123 -1.51 -39.79 -16.98
C HIS A 123 -0.13 -40.40 -17.26
N ASP A 124 0.90 -39.60 -17.54
CA ASP A 124 2.23 -40.12 -17.77
C ASP A 124 2.83 -40.75 -16.50
N ALA A 125 3.68 -41.76 -16.71
CA ALA A 125 4.32 -42.48 -15.61
C ALA A 125 5.22 -41.57 -14.76
N ARG A 126 5.16 -41.75 -13.44
CA ARG A 126 6.04 -41.07 -12.48
C ARG A 126 7.41 -41.72 -12.47
N THR A 127 8.38 -41.12 -13.15
CA THR A 127 9.78 -41.58 -13.22
C THR A 127 10.76 -40.56 -12.64
N PRO A 128 10.70 -40.26 -11.33
CA PRO A 128 11.49 -39.20 -10.72
C PRO A 128 12.99 -39.52 -10.69
N VAL A 129 13.81 -38.55 -11.07
CA VAL A 129 15.28 -38.68 -11.08
C VAL A 129 15.93 -38.02 -9.86
N SER A 130 15.39 -36.89 -9.40
CA SER A 130 15.92 -36.16 -8.24
C SER A 130 15.38 -36.71 -6.92
N ALA A 131 16.12 -36.54 -5.83
CA ALA A 131 15.67 -36.90 -4.48
C ALA A 131 14.36 -36.18 -4.10
N GLU A 132 14.18 -34.93 -4.56
CA GLU A 132 12.94 -34.18 -4.37
C GLU A 132 11.77 -34.82 -5.14
N GLY A 133 11.98 -35.18 -6.41
CA GLY A 133 10.99 -35.88 -7.22
C GLY A 133 10.60 -37.23 -6.63
N GLN A 134 11.55 -37.97 -6.08
CA GLN A 134 11.30 -39.26 -5.42
C GLN A 134 10.42 -39.09 -4.19
N CYS A 135 10.68 -38.09 -3.34
CA CYS A 135 9.83 -37.79 -2.19
C CYS A 135 8.42 -37.36 -2.63
N LYS A 136 8.30 -36.49 -3.65
CA LYS A 136 7.00 -36.06 -4.19
C LYS A 136 6.18 -37.22 -4.74
N ALA A 137 6.80 -38.07 -5.56
CA ALA A 137 6.14 -39.24 -6.14
C ALA A 137 5.73 -40.24 -5.04
N ARG A 138 6.56 -40.43 -4.01
CA ARG A 138 6.21 -41.30 -2.87
C ARG A 138 5.02 -40.76 -2.09
N VAL A 139 4.94 -39.44 -1.89
CA VAL A 139 3.78 -38.82 -1.24
C VAL A 139 2.53 -39.00 -2.09
N GLU A 140 2.58 -38.74 -3.40
CA GLU A 140 1.41 -38.98 -4.27
C GLU A 140 0.93 -40.43 -4.24
N GLN A 141 1.87 -41.39 -4.21
CA GLN A 141 1.52 -42.80 -4.03
C GLN A 141 0.84 -43.06 -2.67
N MET A 142 1.30 -42.43 -1.59
CA MET A 142 0.64 -42.54 -0.28
C MET A 142 -0.77 -41.92 -0.30
N LEU A 143 -1.00 -40.86 -1.06
CA LEU A 143 -2.35 -40.29 -1.25
C LEU A 143 -3.26 -41.28 -1.98
N GLU A 144 -2.78 -41.90 -3.06
CA GLU A 144 -3.51 -42.95 -3.79
C GLU A 144 -3.86 -44.15 -2.91
N GLU A 145 -2.93 -44.59 -2.06
CA GLU A 145 -3.09 -45.72 -1.16
C GLU A 145 -3.98 -45.40 0.05
N SER A 146 -4.24 -44.11 0.34
CA SER A 146 -4.95 -43.69 1.56
C SER A 146 -6.47 -43.93 1.52
N GLY A 147 -7.06 -44.03 0.33
CA GLY A 147 -8.52 -44.09 0.16
C GLY A 147 -9.26 -42.78 0.43
N LEU A 148 -8.55 -41.68 0.72
CA LEU A 148 -9.11 -40.34 0.88
C LEU A 148 -9.38 -39.69 -0.48
N GLU A 149 -10.22 -38.65 -0.51
CA GLU A 149 -10.24 -37.74 -1.65
C GLU A 149 -8.96 -36.92 -1.68
N TRP A 150 -8.26 -36.89 -2.81
CA TRP A 150 -6.99 -36.16 -2.88
C TRP A 150 -6.79 -35.42 -4.20
N VAL A 151 -6.20 -34.23 -4.12
CA VAL A 151 -5.79 -33.46 -5.29
C VAL A 151 -4.31 -33.13 -5.17
N ALA A 152 -3.49 -33.59 -6.11
CA ALA A 152 -2.07 -33.22 -6.16
C ALA A 152 -1.85 -32.19 -7.26
N VAL A 153 -1.64 -30.94 -6.88
CA VAL A 153 -1.35 -29.87 -7.83
C VAL A 153 0.14 -29.91 -8.18
N ARG A 154 0.47 -30.44 -9.36
CA ARG A 154 1.81 -30.46 -9.94
C ARG A 154 2.09 -29.09 -10.54
N SER A 155 2.66 -28.20 -9.73
CA SER A 155 2.90 -26.81 -10.11
C SER A 155 4.29 -26.61 -10.71
N ALA A 156 4.37 -25.84 -11.79
CA ALA A 156 5.60 -25.27 -12.31
C ALA A 156 6.27 -24.36 -11.25
N LEU A 157 7.45 -23.82 -11.55
CA LEU A 157 8.16 -22.94 -10.62
C LEU A 157 7.30 -21.72 -10.26
N ILE A 158 6.88 -21.64 -9.00
CA ILE A 158 6.01 -20.56 -8.51
C ILE A 158 6.85 -19.29 -8.31
N VAL A 159 6.47 -18.23 -9.03
CA VAL A 159 7.11 -16.90 -9.02
C VAL A 159 6.07 -15.79 -8.79
N GLY A 160 6.52 -14.54 -8.70
CA GLY A 160 5.65 -13.36 -8.53
C GLY A 160 6.14 -12.42 -7.42
N ARG A 161 5.58 -11.21 -7.35
CA ARG A 161 5.97 -10.13 -6.41
C ARG A 161 6.03 -10.52 -4.93
N ASN A 162 5.19 -11.48 -4.51
CA ASN A 162 4.97 -11.88 -3.12
C ASN A 162 5.69 -13.17 -2.73
N VAL A 163 6.48 -13.77 -3.63
CA VAL A 163 7.22 -15.00 -3.29
C VAL A 163 8.33 -14.70 -2.27
N ASP A 164 8.38 -15.49 -1.20
CA ASP A 164 9.33 -15.28 -0.11
C ASP A 164 10.20 -16.51 0.24
N ASN A 165 10.12 -17.53 -0.59
CA ASN A 165 10.69 -18.87 -0.39
C ASN A 165 12.14 -19.02 -0.93
N TRP A 166 12.59 -20.26 -1.14
CA TRP A 166 13.92 -20.56 -1.70
C TRP A 166 14.09 -20.02 -3.13
N VAL A 167 13.01 -19.90 -3.91
CA VAL A 167 13.03 -19.32 -5.26
C VAL A 167 13.44 -17.86 -5.17
N ARG A 168 12.86 -17.07 -4.26
CA ARG A 168 13.32 -15.69 -4.01
C ARG A 168 14.81 -15.67 -3.65
N ARG A 169 15.29 -16.59 -2.81
CA ARG A 169 16.72 -16.66 -2.43
C ARG A 169 17.61 -16.95 -3.63
N LEU A 170 17.26 -17.91 -4.46
CA LEU A 170 17.98 -18.22 -5.69
C LEU A 170 17.98 -17.01 -6.62
N LEU A 171 16.80 -16.47 -6.89
CA LEU A 171 16.59 -15.34 -7.79
C LEU A 171 17.10 -14.02 -7.24
N ALA A 172 17.50 -13.96 -5.96
CA ALA A 172 18.19 -12.84 -5.32
C ALA A 172 19.74 -12.95 -5.35
N LEU A 173 20.33 -13.95 -6.02
CA LEU A 173 21.78 -14.04 -6.28
C LEU A 173 22.31 -12.94 -7.24
N PRO A 174 23.43 -12.27 -6.92
CA PRO A 174 23.93 -11.15 -7.73
C PRO A 174 24.37 -11.56 -9.15
N VAL A 175 24.73 -12.83 -9.33
CA VAL A 175 25.19 -13.43 -10.59
C VAL A 175 24.64 -14.85 -10.64
N PHE A 176 24.24 -15.30 -11.82
CA PHE A 176 23.84 -16.69 -12.01
C PHE A 176 24.94 -17.52 -12.71
N PRO A 177 25.07 -18.81 -12.40
CA PRO A 177 25.84 -19.76 -13.21
C PRO A 177 25.21 -19.99 -14.58
N ASP A 178 26.05 -20.18 -15.59
CA ASP A 178 25.68 -20.51 -16.98
C ASP A 178 24.97 -21.86 -17.14
N GLY A 179 24.93 -22.69 -16.09
CA GLY A 179 24.53 -24.11 -16.10
C GLY A 179 23.18 -24.42 -16.73
N SER A 180 23.09 -24.43 -18.07
CA SER A 180 21.87 -24.59 -18.88
C SER A 180 20.97 -23.36 -18.98
N ALA A 181 21.55 -22.16 -19.03
CA ALA A 181 20.79 -20.91 -19.12
C ALA A 181 19.82 -20.83 -20.33
N ASP A 182 20.12 -21.55 -21.42
CA ASP A 182 19.30 -21.59 -22.64
C ASP A 182 18.16 -22.62 -22.59
N ARG A 183 18.09 -23.45 -21.54
CA ARG A 183 17.02 -24.45 -21.41
C ARG A 183 15.69 -23.74 -21.16
N LEU A 184 14.66 -24.14 -21.91
CA LEU A 184 13.31 -23.67 -21.69
C LEU A 184 12.79 -24.15 -20.33
N MET A 185 11.95 -23.34 -19.71
CA MET A 185 11.25 -23.66 -18.48
C MET A 185 9.83 -23.09 -18.47
N GLN A 186 8.99 -23.74 -17.69
CA GLN A 186 7.67 -23.29 -17.32
C GLN A 186 7.68 -22.71 -15.91
N ILE A 187 6.91 -21.66 -15.72
CA ILE A 187 6.71 -20.99 -14.44
C ILE A 187 5.21 -20.76 -14.23
N VAL A 188 4.82 -20.38 -13.02
CA VAL A 188 3.44 -19.94 -12.75
C VAL A 188 3.44 -18.83 -11.72
N HIS A 189 2.52 -17.88 -11.86
CA HIS A 189 2.34 -16.82 -10.87
C HIS A 189 1.75 -17.37 -9.58
N LEU A 190 2.19 -16.85 -8.44
CA LEU A 190 1.70 -17.21 -7.12
C LEU A 190 0.18 -17.05 -6.99
N ASP A 191 -0.40 -16.01 -7.59
CA ASP A 191 -1.85 -15.78 -7.54
C ASP A 191 -2.61 -16.90 -8.25
N ASP A 192 -2.14 -17.36 -9.42
CA ASP A 192 -2.76 -18.47 -10.14
C ASP A 192 -2.63 -19.78 -9.39
N ALA A 193 -1.48 -20.01 -8.75
CA ALA A 193 -1.32 -21.15 -7.85
C ALA A 193 -2.34 -21.08 -6.71
N LEU A 194 -2.42 -19.97 -5.99
CA LEU A 194 -3.33 -19.81 -4.86
C LEU A 194 -4.80 -19.94 -5.28
N ARG A 195 -5.21 -19.43 -6.45
CA ARG A 195 -6.55 -19.61 -7.01
C ARG A 195 -6.88 -21.08 -7.28
N LEU A 196 -5.96 -21.83 -7.89
CA LEU A 196 -6.17 -23.25 -8.14
C LEU A 196 -6.20 -24.08 -6.85
N PHE A 197 -5.28 -23.82 -5.91
CA PHE A 197 -5.28 -24.50 -4.61
C PHE A 197 -6.56 -24.20 -3.83
N ASN A 198 -7.01 -22.94 -3.81
CA ASN A 198 -8.25 -22.55 -3.15
C ASN A 198 -9.45 -23.26 -3.77
N ARG A 199 -9.54 -23.30 -5.11
CA ARG A 199 -10.58 -24.05 -5.80
C ARG A 199 -10.51 -25.55 -5.47
N ALA A 200 -9.34 -26.17 -5.48
CA ALA A 200 -9.22 -27.60 -5.14
C ALA A 200 -9.65 -27.95 -3.70
N ILE A 201 -9.55 -26.98 -2.78
CA ILE A 201 -9.97 -27.12 -1.38
C ILE A 201 -11.49 -26.97 -1.25
N VAL A 202 -12.06 -25.93 -1.87
CA VAL A 202 -13.45 -25.51 -1.64
C VAL A 202 -14.43 -26.18 -2.61
N ASP A 203 -14.00 -26.42 -3.84
CA ASP A 203 -14.81 -26.95 -4.93
C ASP A 203 -14.52 -28.44 -5.16
N THR A 204 -15.56 -29.26 -5.04
CA THR A 204 -15.50 -30.72 -5.24
C THR A 204 -15.49 -31.12 -6.72
N GLU A 205 -15.71 -30.20 -7.67
CA GLU A 205 -15.64 -30.48 -9.12
C GLU A 205 -14.25 -30.95 -9.57
N ILE A 206 -13.20 -30.52 -8.87
CA ILE A 206 -11.87 -31.11 -9.04
C ILE A 206 -11.86 -32.44 -8.31
N GLY A 207 -12.17 -33.51 -9.04
CA GLY A 207 -12.17 -34.87 -8.50
C GLY A 207 -10.77 -35.34 -8.08
N THR A 208 -10.73 -36.56 -7.53
CA THR A 208 -9.47 -37.15 -7.04
C THR A 208 -8.46 -37.35 -8.17
N GLY A 209 -7.22 -36.90 -7.97
CA GLY A 209 -6.12 -37.11 -8.89
C GLY A 209 -5.11 -35.96 -8.98
N PRO A 210 -4.10 -36.09 -9.86
CA PRO A 210 -3.15 -35.04 -10.12
C PRO A 210 -3.72 -34.00 -11.10
N VAL A 211 -3.23 -32.76 -10.97
CA VAL A 211 -3.54 -31.62 -11.85
C VAL A 211 -2.27 -30.86 -12.17
N ASN A 212 -1.94 -30.68 -13.46
CA ASN A 212 -0.80 -29.89 -13.89
C ASN A 212 -1.13 -28.39 -13.89
N LEU A 213 -0.20 -27.56 -13.41
CA LEU A 213 -0.33 -26.10 -13.38
C LEU A 213 0.93 -25.42 -13.89
N ALA A 214 0.79 -24.63 -14.96
CA ALA A 214 1.81 -23.75 -15.51
C ALA A 214 1.14 -22.53 -16.17
N ALA A 215 1.83 -21.39 -16.19
CA ALA A 215 1.44 -20.22 -16.97
C ALA A 215 1.54 -20.51 -18.47
N SER A 216 0.86 -19.70 -19.28
CA SER A 216 0.97 -19.79 -20.74
C SER A 216 2.32 -19.26 -21.23
N GLY A 217 2.90 -19.95 -22.22
CA GLY A 217 4.20 -19.60 -22.80
C GLY A 217 5.38 -20.13 -21.99
N GLU A 218 6.57 -20.05 -22.60
CA GLU A 218 7.81 -20.64 -22.10
C GLU A 218 8.92 -19.61 -22.20
N LEU A 219 9.90 -19.69 -21.31
CA LEU A 219 11.08 -18.82 -21.36
C LEU A 219 12.35 -19.59 -21.03
N THR A 220 13.49 -19.01 -21.36
CA THR A 220 14.78 -19.52 -20.93
C THR A 220 15.21 -18.89 -19.62
N PHE A 221 16.06 -19.57 -18.85
CA PHE A 221 16.65 -18.97 -17.65
C PHE A 221 17.49 -17.73 -17.99
N GLN A 222 18.08 -17.66 -19.19
CA GLN A 222 18.76 -16.48 -19.72
C GLN A 222 17.82 -15.26 -19.82
N ARG A 223 16.60 -15.45 -20.32
CA ARG A 223 15.58 -14.38 -20.36
C ARG A 223 15.16 -13.95 -18.96
N LEU A 224 14.99 -14.90 -18.05
CA LEU A 224 14.72 -14.61 -16.64
C LEU A 224 15.84 -13.77 -16.02
N ALA A 225 17.09 -14.19 -16.19
CA ALA A 225 18.26 -13.47 -15.69
C ALA A 225 18.36 -12.05 -16.27
N ALA A 226 18.11 -11.89 -17.57
CA ALA A 226 18.09 -10.61 -18.25
C ALA A 226 17.01 -9.67 -17.70
N ALA A 227 15.79 -10.17 -17.50
CA ALA A 227 14.70 -9.40 -16.91
C ALA A 227 14.99 -8.96 -15.46
N LEU A 228 15.70 -9.79 -14.69
CA LEU A 228 16.17 -9.45 -13.35
C LEU A 228 17.41 -8.54 -13.34
N GLY A 229 17.98 -8.22 -14.51
CA GLY A 229 19.18 -7.40 -14.66
C GLY A 229 20.45 -8.04 -14.11
N ARG A 230 20.57 -9.37 -14.21
CA ARG A 230 21.64 -10.15 -13.56
C ARG A 230 22.48 -10.90 -14.59
N PRO A 231 23.82 -10.77 -14.53
CA PRO A 231 24.67 -11.44 -15.48
C PRO A 231 24.68 -12.95 -15.21
N VAL A 232 24.75 -13.70 -16.31
CA VAL A 232 24.99 -15.14 -16.32
C VAL A 232 26.46 -15.35 -16.64
N VAL A 233 27.16 -16.09 -15.79
CA VAL A 233 28.63 -16.29 -15.86
C VAL A 233 28.96 -17.77 -15.75
N ARG A 234 29.95 -18.22 -16.52
CA ARG A 234 30.45 -19.59 -16.44
C ARG A 234 31.19 -19.83 -15.13
N PHE A 235 30.62 -20.68 -14.28
CA PHE A 235 31.28 -21.22 -13.09
C PHE A 235 31.53 -22.72 -13.28
N GLY A 236 32.60 -23.24 -12.67
CA GLY A 236 32.97 -24.66 -12.74
C GLY A 236 32.10 -25.60 -11.88
N PHE A 237 30.99 -25.11 -11.32
CA PHE A 237 30.03 -25.90 -10.55
C PHE A 237 28.63 -25.28 -10.67
N GLU A 238 27.59 -26.11 -10.60
CA GLU A 238 26.18 -25.70 -10.62
C GLU A 238 25.60 -25.75 -9.21
N LEU A 239 24.71 -24.79 -8.88
CA LEU A 239 24.01 -24.80 -7.59
C LEU A 239 22.91 -25.86 -7.62
N ALA A 240 22.73 -26.59 -6.52
CA ALA A 240 21.71 -27.63 -6.42
C ALA A 240 20.28 -27.09 -6.67
N GLU A 241 20.00 -25.85 -6.25
CA GLU A 241 18.72 -25.21 -6.55
C GLU A 241 18.52 -24.94 -8.05
N LEU A 242 19.58 -24.67 -8.82
CA LEU A 242 19.47 -24.51 -10.27
C LEU A 242 19.26 -25.84 -10.98
N GLN A 243 19.87 -26.91 -10.48
CA GLN A 243 19.59 -28.25 -10.99
C GLN A 243 18.12 -28.64 -10.84
N LEU A 244 17.47 -28.22 -9.75
CA LEU A 244 16.02 -28.40 -9.58
C LEU A 244 15.22 -27.53 -10.56
N VAL A 245 15.64 -26.29 -10.79
CA VAL A 245 14.98 -25.42 -11.77
C VAL A 245 15.10 -25.98 -13.20
N HIS A 246 16.29 -26.44 -13.59
CA HIS A 246 16.55 -26.97 -14.94
C HIS A 246 16.09 -28.42 -15.14
N GLY A 247 15.92 -29.17 -14.06
CA GLY A 247 15.53 -30.58 -14.08
C GLY A 247 14.02 -30.84 -14.15
N ALA A 248 13.19 -29.78 -14.07
CA ALA A 248 11.74 -29.91 -14.14
C ALA A 248 11.27 -30.32 -15.55
N ALA A 249 10.39 -31.33 -15.62
CA ALA A 249 9.73 -31.70 -16.86
C ALA A 249 8.71 -30.64 -17.30
N PHE A 250 8.52 -30.52 -18.62
CA PHE A 250 7.42 -29.75 -19.19
C PHE A 250 6.09 -30.44 -18.91
N MET A 251 5.07 -29.65 -18.61
CA MET A 251 3.72 -30.12 -18.33
C MET A 251 2.77 -29.62 -19.40
N ASP A 252 1.89 -30.52 -19.83
CA ASP A 252 0.68 -30.16 -20.57
C ASP A 252 -0.40 -29.70 -19.59
N THR A 253 -0.99 -28.53 -19.84
CA THR A 253 -2.05 -27.91 -19.04
C THR A 253 -3.38 -27.85 -19.78
N ALA A 254 -3.53 -28.52 -20.93
CA ALA A 254 -4.77 -28.55 -21.71
C ALA A 254 -5.95 -29.03 -20.86
N ARG A 255 -5.75 -30.10 -20.07
CA ARG A 255 -6.77 -30.65 -19.16
C ARG A 255 -7.26 -29.63 -18.14
N LEU A 256 -6.37 -28.84 -17.55
CA LEU A 256 -6.73 -27.77 -16.60
C LEU A 256 -7.79 -26.82 -17.18
N ARG A 257 -7.63 -26.51 -18.47
CA ARG A 257 -8.44 -25.55 -19.20
C ARG A 257 -9.71 -26.17 -19.80
N GLU A 258 -9.62 -27.39 -20.31
CA GLU A 258 -10.71 -28.09 -21.01
C GLU A 258 -11.68 -28.74 -20.04
N GLN A 259 -11.19 -29.31 -18.94
CA GLN A 259 -12.04 -30.00 -17.96
C GLN A 259 -12.64 -29.04 -16.93
N TRP A 260 -11.87 -28.08 -16.43
CA TRP A 260 -12.30 -27.20 -15.34
C TRP A 260 -12.41 -25.71 -15.71
N GLY A 261 -12.18 -25.37 -16.99
CA GLY A 261 -12.26 -23.98 -17.45
C GLY A 261 -11.22 -23.05 -16.83
N PHE A 262 -10.22 -23.57 -16.11
CA PHE A 262 -9.26 -22.75 -15.39
C PHE A 262 -8.18 -22.23 -16.35
N ARG A 263 -7.99 -20.91 -16.35
CA ARG A 263 -6.95 -20.23 -17.13
C ARG A 263 -6.09 -19.38 -16.17
N PRO A 264 -4.77 -19.60 -16.15
CA PRO A 264 -3.86 -18.68 -15.47
C PRO A 264 -4.06 -17.26 -15.98
N ALA A 265 -4.19 -16.30 -15.07
CA ALA A 265 -4.32 -14.89 -15.39
C ALA A 265 -3.01 -14.31 -15.93
N TRP A 266 -1.87 -14.91 -15.60
CA TRP A 266 -0.55 -14.44 -15.97
C TRP A 266 0.09 -15.35 -17.02
N ASN A 267 0.73 -14.75 -18.03
CA ASN A 267 1.65 -15.49 -18.90
C ASN A 267 3.08 -15.50 -18.33
N SER A 268 3.93 -16.37 -18.86
CA SER A 268 5.31 -16.54 -18.40
C SER A 268 6.16 -15.27 -18.53
N GLY A 269 5.93 -14.40 -19.51
CA GLY A 269 6.62 -13.11 -19.61
C GLY A 269 6.25 -12.18 -18.46
N GLU A 270 4.95 -11.99 -18.23
CA GLU A 270 4.43 -11.13 -17.17
C GLU A 270 4.80 -11.64 -15.77
N CYS A 271 4.81 -12.96 -15.57
CA CYS A 271 5.26 -13.57 -14.33
C CYS A 271 6.70 -13.15 -13.95
N VAL A 272 7.58 -13.02 -14.95
CA VAL A 272 8.99 -12.64 -14.76
C VAL A 272 9.13 -11.14 -14.54
N GLU A 273 8.38 -10.33 -15.29
CA GLU A 273 8.32 -8.89 -15.08
C GLU A 273 7.86 -8.57 -13.66
N ASP A 274 6.82 -9.26 -13.19
CA ASP A 274 6.30 -9.06 -11.85
C ASP A 274 7.22 -9.57 -10.74
N LEU A 275 7.84 -10.73 -10.95
CA LEU A 275 8.83 -11.31 -10.05
C LEU A 275 9.99 -10.34 -9.76
N ALA A 276 10.32 -9.42 -10.66
CA ALA A 276 11.36 -8.43 -10.45
C ALA A 276 11.11 -7.60 -9.17
N LEU A 277 9.85 -7.32 -8.82
CA LEU A 277 9.47 -6.60 -7.59
C LEU A 277 9.89 -7.37 -6.32
N ALA A 278 9.79 -8.70 -6.32
CA ALA A 278 10.12 -9.54 -5.16
C ALA A 278 11.61 -9.45 -4.79
N VAL A 279 12.48 -9.37 -5.80
CA VAL A 279 13.94 -9.33 -5.64
C VAL A 279 14.52 -7.92 -5.72
N ARG A 280 13.71 -6.90 -6.05
CA ARG A 280 14.12 -5.51 -6.09
C ARG A 280 14.62 -5.06 -4.71
N GLY A 281 15.81 -4.46 -4.71
CA GLY A 281 16.46 -4.00 -3.48
C GLY A 281 16.92 -5.12 -2.55
N ARG A 282 16.99 -6.37 -3.02
CA ARG A 282 17.44 -7.52 -2.24
C ARG A 282 18.59 -8.25 -2.92
N VAL A 283 19.50 -8.77 -2.11
CA VAL A 283 20.60 -9.63 -2.55
C VAL A 283 20.77 -10.81 -1.60
N THR A 284 21.06 -11.98 -2.14
CA THR A 284 21.38 -13.17 -1.37
C THR A 284 22.85 -13.17 -0.99
N VAL A 285 23.13 -13.31 0.31
CA VAL A 285 24.46 -13.47 0.88
C VAL A 285 24.47 -14.73 1.75
N GLY A 286 25.16 -15.76 1.27
CA GLY A 286 25.13 -17.09 1.88
C GLY A 286 23.71 -17.68 1.89
N LYS A 287 23.19 -18.02 3.07
CA LYS A 287 21.83 -18.59 3.23
C LYS A 287 20.75 -17.52 3.48
N ARG A 288 21.09 -16.22 3.49
CA ARG A 288 20.18 -15.13 3.84
C ARG A 288 19.95 -14.18 2.67
N VAL A 289 18.73 -13.65 2.57
CA VAL A 289 18.39 -12.54 1.68
C VAL A 289 18.45 -11.26 2.50
N VAL A 290 19.18 -10.25 2.03
CA VAL A 290 19.36 -8.97 2.73
C VAL A 290 18.97 -7.81 1.83
N SER A 291 18.35 -6.79 2.43
CA SER A 291 18.03 -5.54 1.74
C SER A 291 19.28 -4.71 1.52
N VAL A 292 19.46 -4.15 0.31
CA VAL A 292 20.61 -3.30 -0.01
C VAL A 292 20.40 -1.87 0.51
N PRO A 293 21.46 -1.16 0.94
CA PRO A 293 21.30 0.14 1.58
C PRO A 293 20.85 1.26 0.63
N TRP A 294 20.99 1.09 -0.69
CA TRP A 294 20.62 2.07 -1.71
C TRP A 294 19.31 1.79 -2.44
N ARG A 295 18.48 0.85 -1.98
CA ARG A 295 17.20 0.52 -2.64
C ARG A 295 16.16 0.20 -1.59
N MET A 296 14.91 0.58 -1.83
CA MET A 296 13.79 0.09 -1.03
C MET A 296 13.29 -1.27 -1.55
N ALA A 297 12.91 -2.15 -0.63
CA ALA A 297 12.44 -3.49 -0.97
C ALA A 297 10.92 -3.56 -0.86
N HIS A 298 10.27 -4.39 -1.69
CA HIS A 298 8.84 -4.64 -1.63
C HIS A 298 8.44 -5.29 -0.28
N ILE A 299 7.38 -4.83 0.37
CA ILE A 299 6.90 -5.38 1.66
C ILE A 299 5.56 -6.09 1.43
N GLY A 300 5.58 -7.41 1.32
CA GLY A 300 4.37 -8.22 1.09
C GLY A 300 3.66 -8.68 2.37
N ASP A 301 4.41 -8.92 3.45
CA ASP A 301 3.88 -9.39 4.73
C ASP A 301 3.93 -8.28 5.78
N LEU A 302 2.76 -7.92 6.31
CA LEU A 302 2.65 -6.95 7.40
C LEU A 302 2.41 -7.66 8.73
N PRO A 303 3.12 -7.26 9.80
CA PRO A 303 2.83 -7.73 11.15
C PRO A 303 1.38 -7.41 11.57
N SER A 304 0.70 -8.33 12.25
CA SER A 304 -0.65 -8.06 12.76
C SER A 304 -0.64 -7.02 13.88
N VAL A 305 -1.57 -6.06 13.81
CA VAL A 305 -1.64 -4.92 14.75
C VAL A 305 -2.24 -5.28 16.11
N ASP A 306 -2.93 -6.41 16.20
CA ASP A 306 -3.59 -6.91 17.42
C ASP A 306 -2.80 -8.05 18.09
N ALA A 307 -1.71 -8.51 17.45
CA ALA A 307 -0.90 -9.59 17.99
C ALA A 307 -0.22 -9.17 19.32
N PRO A 308 -0.28 -10.02 20.37
CA PRO A 308 0.38 -9.74 21.64
C PRO A 308 1.90 -9.67 21.46
N THR A 309 2.55 -8.84 22.26
CA THR A 309 4.02 -8.75 22.25
C THR A 309 4.66 -10.04 22.78
N GLU A 310 5.96 -10.25 22.52
CA GLU A 310 6.66 -11.48 22.94
C GLU A 310 6.63 -11.70 24.46
N ASP A 311 6.55 -10.61 25.24
CA ASP A 311 6.39 -10.61 26.69
C ASP A 311 4.92 -10.74 27.15
N GLY A 312 3.99 -11.01 26.24
CA GLY A 312 2.59 -11.35 26.53
C GLY A 312 1.64 -10.16 26.71
N VAL A 313 2.11 -8.92 26.56
CA VAL A 313 1.24 -7.73 26.66
C VAL A 313 0.29 -7.70 25.47
N LYS A 314 -1.01 -7.66 25.77
CA LYS A 314 -2.07 -7.53 24.77
C LYS A 314 -2.38 -6.06 24.52
N PRO A 315 -2.52 -5.63 23.26
CA PRO A 315 -2.95 -4.28 22.95
C PRO A 315 -4.44 -4.09 23.31
N ASN A 316 -4.82 -2.88 23.70
CA ASN A 316 -6.17 -2.53 24.16
C ASN A 316 -6.84 -1.54 23.21
N TRP A 317 -8.16 -1.58 23.10
CA TRP A 317 -8.92 -0.57 22.36
C TRP A 317 -8.82 0.80 23.04
N ALA A 318 -8.61 1.85 22.24
CA ALA A 318 -8.45 3.22 22.74
C ALA A 318 -9.76 4.01 22.78
N GLY A 319 -10.70 3.72 21.86
CA GLY A 319 -11.96 4.43 21.76
C GLY A 319 -13.06 3.89 22.69
N PRO A 320 -14.10 4.68 22.95
CA PRO A 320 -15.22 4.24 23.78
C PRO A 320 -16.00 3.10 23.12
N VAL A 321 -16.69 2.31 23.95
CA VAL A 321 -17.55 1.22 23.48
C VAL A 321 -18.62 1.79 22.54
N GLY A 322 -18.70 1.24 21.33
CA GLY A 322 -19.63 1.68 20.30
C GLY A 322 -19.06 2.69 19.31
N ASP A 323 -17.96 3.39 19.63
CA ASP A 323 -17.33 4.38 18.74
C ASP A 323 -16.07 3.88 18.01
N ASN A 324 -15.56 2.70 18.37
CA ASN A 324 -14.53 2.02 17.58
C ASN A 324 -15.11 1.53 16.24
N GLY A 325 -14.33 1.60 15.18
CA GLY A 325 -14.63 0.99 13.87
C GLY A 325 -13.99 -0.38 13.69
N GLU A 326 -14.42 -1.12 12.66
CA GLU A 326 -13.89 -2.46 12.31
C GLU A 326 -12.36 -2.44 12.08
N PHE A 327 -11.84 -1.34 11.52
CA PHE A 327 -10.41 -1.21 11.15
C PHE A 327 -9.56 -0.47 12.18
N ASP A 328 -10.12 -0.15 13.36
CA ASP A 328 -9.40 0.58 14.38
C ASP A 328 -8.20 -0.22 14.91
N THR A 329 -7.16 0.50 15.32
CA THR A 329 -5.92 -0.11 15.81
C THR A 329 -5.96 -0.22 17.34
N PRO A 330 -5.81 -1.41 17.94
CA PRO A 330 -5.59 -1.52 19.37
C PRO A 330 -4.17 -1.04 19.72
N ILE A 331 -4.03 -0.39 20.88
CA ILE A 331 -2.81 0.28 21.31
C ILE A 331 -2.06 -0.53 22.37
N ASP A 332 -0.74 -0.52 22.29
CA ASP A 332 0.10 -0.98 23.41
C ASP A 332 0.18 0.15 24.45
N PRO A 333 -0.12 -0.09 25.75
CA PRO A 333 -0.14 0.95 26.78
C PRO A 333 1.20 1.68 26.97
N ARG A 334 2.31 1.08 26.50
CA ARG A 334 3.65 1.68 26.52
C ARG A 334 3.86 2.72 25.42
N PHE A 335 3.00 2.76 24.41
CA PHE A 335 3.05 3.67 23.26
C PHE A 335 1.71 4.39 23.03
N PRO A 336 1.25 5.21 24.00
CA PRO A 336 -0.16 5.61 24.05
C PRO A 336 -0.52 6.87 23.26
N THR A 337 0.45 7.64 22.75
CA THR A 337 0.20 8.99 22.24
C THR A 337 0.11 9.03 20.71
N PHE A 338 -0.99 9.58 20.20
CA PHE A 338 -1.35 9.60 18.77
C PHE A 338 -1.80 10.98 18.30
N LEU A 339 -1.54 11.31 17.03
CA LEU A 339 -1.84 12.61 16.40
C LEU A 339 -2.36 12.42 14.95
N ALA A 340 -3.44 13.11 14.58
CA ALA A 340 -4.04 13.02 13.23
C ALA A 340 -3.33 13.89 12.16
N THR A 341 -2.62 14.94 12.57
CA THR A 341 -2.09 16.00 11.69
C THR A 341 -1.16 15.46 10.60
N ASN A 342 -1.34 15.95 9.36
CA ASN A 342 -0.69 15.58 8.08
C ASN A 342 -1.04 14.21 7.49
N LEU A 343 -1.37 13.18 8.28
CA LEU A 343 -1.85 11.92 7.71
C LEU A 343 -3.29 12.05 7.18
N SER A 344 -4.05 12.97 7.74
CA SER A 344 -5.39 13.33 7.25
C SER A 344 -5.36 13.93 5.82
N GLU A 345 -4.22 14.46 5.35
CA GLU A 345 -4.05 14.86 3.94
C GLU A 345 -4.00 13.66 2.99
N ALA A 346 -3.49 12.53 3.46
CA ALA A 346 -3.48 11.30 2.69
C ALA A 346 -4.88 10.67 2.67
N LEU A 347 -5.57 10.63 3.81
CA LEU A 347 -6.90 10.05 3.89
C LEU A 347 -7.67 10.72 5.05
N PRO A 348 -8.57 11.68 4.76
CA PRO A 348 -9.24 12.49 5.78
C PRO A 348 -10.16 11.68 6.70
N GLY A 349 -10.78 10.63 6.15
CA GLY A 349 -11.72 9.75 6.85
C GLY A 349 -13.07 10.39 7.19
N PRO A 350 -14.07 9.60 7.63
CA PRO A 350 -14.03 8.15 7.76
C PRO A 350 -13.93 7.46 6.39
N PHE A 351 -12.89 6.65 6.21
CA PHE A 351 -12.58 6.06 4.91
C PHE A 351 -13.42 4.82 4.59
N SER A 352 -13.45 4.45 3.30
CA SER A 352 -14.00 3.16 2.87
C SER A 352 -13.07 1.98 3.20
N PRO A 353 -13.62 0.77 3.43
CA PRO A 353 -12.85 -0.47 3.58
C PRO A 353 -11.79 -0.69 2.50
N ALA A 354 -12.13 -0.43 1.23
CA ALA A 354 -11.18 -0.53 0.13
C ALA A 354 -9.97 0.40 0.30
N SER A 355 -10.19 1.65 0.71
CA SER A 355 -9.11 2.59 1.04
C SER A 355 -8.22 2.10 2.20
N ALA A 356 -8.75 1.29 3.13
CA ALA A 356 -7.94 0.66 4.17
C ALA A 356 -6.98 -0.41 3.60
N SER A 357 -7.43 -1.20 2.61
CA SER A 357 -6.63 -2.24 1.96
C SER A 357 -5.42 -1.70 1.17
N VAL A 358 -5.42 -0.41 0.84
CA VAL A 358 -4.32 0.25 0.12
C VAL A 358 -3.59 1.28 0.95
N THR A 359 -4.25 2.34 1.41
CA THR A 359 -3.56 3.49 2.02
C THR A 359 -3.15 3.18 3.45
N VAL A 360 -4.03 2.62 4.28
CA VAL A 360 -3.66 2.18 5.65
C VAL A 360 -2.59 1.09 5.58
N ARG A 361 -2.80 0.08 4.71
CA ARG A 361 -1.84 -1.00 4.47
C ARG A 361 -0.47 -0.46 4.01
N GLY A 362 -0.45 0.45 3.04
CA GLY A 362 0.76 1.07 2.50
C GLY A 362 1.53 1.89 3.51
N LEU A 363 0.83 2.69 4.33
CA LEU A 363 1.47 3.45 5.41
C LEU A 363 2.09 2.53 6.48
N ARG A 364 1.41 1.43 6.83
CA ARG A 364 1.96 0.40 7.73
C ARG A 364 3.17 -0.31 7.11
N ALA A 365 3.13 -0.64 5.82
CA ALA A 365 4.29 -1.16 5.08
C ALA A 365 5.47 -0.18 5.10
N GLY A 366 5.20 1.12 4.99
CA GLY A 366 6.18 2.17 5.18
C GLY A 366 6.83 2.14 6.58
N GLY A 367 6.05 1.87 7.62
CA GLY A 367 6.52 1.65 9.01
C GLY A 367 7.48 0.46 9.13
N VAL A 368 7.14 -0.69 8.52
CA VAL A 368 8.04 -1.86 8.44
C VAL A 368 9.36 -1.47 7.79
N ALA A 369 9.30 -0.76 6.66
CA ALA A 369 10.50 -0.35 5.94
C ALA A 369 11.37 0.62 6.75
N ILE A 370 10.76 1.55 7.50
CA ILE A 370 11.48 2.43 8.43
C ILE A 370 12.14 1.61 9.56
N ALA A 371 11.42 0.65 10.15
CA ALA A 371 11.93 -0.21 11.21
C ALA A 371 13.16 -1.02 10.75
N GLU A 372 13.13 -1.57 9.52
CA GLU A 372 14.25 -2.30 8.91
C GLU A 372 15.48 -1.42 8.69
N ARG A 373 15.29 -0.13 8.39
CA ARG A 373 16.36 0.85 8.12
C ARG A 373 17.00 1.38 9.39
N LEU A 374 16.20 1.74 10.38
CA LEU A 374 16.69 2.37 11.61
C LEU A 374 17.15 1.34 12.64
N ARG A 375 16.60 0.12 12.62
CA ARG A 375 16.94 -1.00 13.52
C ARG A 375 17.05 -0.59 15.01
N PRO A 376 16.02 0.05 15.60
CA PRO A 376 16.04 0.42 17.01
C PRO A 376 16.22 -0.78 17.94
N GLY A 377 15.79 -1.97 17.51
CA GLY A 377 15.82 -3.23 18.26
C GLY A 377 14.69 -3.37 19.28
N GLY A 378 14.42 -4.62 19.66
CA GLY A 378 13.44 -4.98 20.69
C GLY A 378 12.02 -4.51 20.36
N ILE A 379 11.25 -4.23 21.41
CA ILE A 379 9.84 -3.84 21.29
C ILE A 379 9.63 -2.55 20.47
N VAL A 380 10.55 -1.60 20.55
CA VAL A 380 10.44 -0.33 19.79
C VAL A 380 10.45 -0.60 18.29
N GLN A 381 11.30 -1.52 17.82
CA GLN A 381 11.32 -1.87 16.41
C GLN A 381 10.04 -2.55 15.96
N ARG A 382 9.51 -3.46 16.79
CA ARG A 382 8.24 -4.11 16.51
C ARG A 382 7.11 -3.08 16.45
N GLU A 383 7.05 -2.16 17.41
CA GLU A 383 6.02 -1.13 17.45
C GLU A 383 6.07 -0.19 16.24
N ILE A 384 7.26 0.15 15.75
CA ILE A 384 7.40 0.93 14.51
C ILE A 384 6.92 0.11 13.30
N ALA A 385 7.20 -1.19 13.26
CA ALA A 385 6.77 -2.05 12.19
C ALA A 385 5.25 -2.32 12.19
N THR A 386 4.59 -2.34 13.36
CA THR A 386 3.18 -2.67 13.51
C THR A 386 2.26 -1.44 13.52
N ARG A 387 2.63 -0.39 14.27
CA ARG A 387 1.71 0.68 14.70
C ARG A 387 2.29 2.10 14.58
N THR A 388 3.28 2.33 13.70
CA THR A 388 3.67 3.73 13.36
C THR A 388 2.49 4.55 12.85
N VAL A 389 1.54 3.90 12.18
CA VAL A 389 0.25 4.47 11.80
C VAL A 389 -0.87 3.64 12.41
N ALA A 390 -1.79 4.32 13.08
CA ALA A 390 -2.97 3.77 13.72
C ALA A 390 -4.24 4.33 13.10
N VAL A 391 -5.35 3.60 13.27
CA VAL A 391 -6.68 4.01 12.84
C VAL A 391 -7.56 4.17 14.06
N PHE A 392 -8.29 5.28 14.16
CA PHE A 392 -9.31 5.48 15.17
C PHE A 392 -10.53 6.14 14.52
N ALA A 393 -11.72 5.57 14.71
CA ALA A 393 -12.96 6.01 14.05
C ALA A 393 -12.79 6.24 12.53
N HIS A 394 -12.11 5.29 11.86
CA HIS A 394 -11.77 5.33 10.42
C HIS A 394 -10.95 6.56 9.99
N ARG A 395 -10.10 7.10 10.88
CA ARG A 395 -9.18 8.20 10.58
C ARG A 395 -7.75 7.81 10.92
N LEU A 396 -6.80 8.36 10.16
CA LEU A 396 -5.38 8.04 10.32
C LEU A 396 -4.72 8.87 11.42
N TYR A 397 -3.95 8.20 12.27
CA TYR A 397 -3.15 8.81 13.31
C TYR A 397 -1.70 8.31 13.26
N GLY A 398 -0.75 9.21 13.48
CA GLY A 398 0.65 8.90 13.66
C GLY A 398 0.96 8.61 15.12
N ALA A 399 1.70 7.52 15.37
CA ALA A 399 2.14 7.17 16.72
C ALA A 399 3.31 8.05 17.17
N ILE A 400 3.01 9.05 18.00
CA ILE A 400 3.98 10.04 18.49
C ILE A 400 4.98 9.41 19.44
N THR A 401 4.55 8.52 20.34
CA THR A 401 5.48 7.84 21.25
C THR A 401 6.51 7.01 20.46
N SER A 402 6.07 6.33 19.40
CA SER A 402 6.94 5.56 18.50
C SER A 402 7.89 6.48 17.72
N ALA A 403 7.39 7.61 17.20
CA ALA A 403 8.21 8.62 16.54
C ALA A 403 9.28 9.23 17.46
N HIS A 404 8.98 9.39 18.75
CA HIS A 404 9.97 9.83 19.75
C HIS A 404 11.12 8.84 19.88
N TYR A 405 10.83 7.54 20.08
CA TYR A 405 11.87 6.51 20.17
C TYR A 405 12.64 6.33 18.85
N MET A 406 11.97 6.53 17.73
CA MET A 406 12.61 6.59 16.42
C MET A 406 13.64 7.73 16.36
N ALA A 407 13.28 8.92 16.84
CA ALA A 407 14.16 10.09 16.89
C ALA A 407 15.45 9.83 17.69
N GLU A 408 15.38 9.06 18.78
CA GLU A 408 16.56 8.69 19.58
C GLU A 408 17.58 7.85 18.78
N THR A 409 17.16 7.23 17.68
CA THR A 409 18.06 6.50 16.79
C THR A 409 18.74 7.37 15.74
N VAL A 410 18.26 8.59 15.52
CA VAL A 410 18.78 9.51 14.50
C VAL A 410 19.83 10.44 15.11
N PRO A 411 21.10 10.38 14.65
CA PRO A 411 22.13 11.30 15.10
C PRO A 411 21.75 12.76 14.86
N PHE A 412 22.13 13.65 15.78
CA PHE A 412 21.89 15.11 15.70
C PHE A 412 20.43 15.57 15.73
N ALA A 413 19.46 14.64 15.70
CA ALA A 413 18.05 14.94 15.98
C ALA A 413 17.84 14.96 17.50
N LYS A 414 17.38 16.08 18.04
CA LYS A 414 16.82 16.10 19.40
C LYS A 414 15.39 15.58 19.31
N PRO A 415 14.95 14.60 20.13
CA PRO A 415 13.55 14.14 20.11
C PRO A 415 12.55 15.29 20.29
N ALA A 416 12.89 16.29 21.11
CA ALA A 416 12.13 17.53 21.22
C ALA A 416 12.00 18.29 19.89
N MET A 417 13.01 18.28 19.01
CA MET A 417 12.90 18.90 17.68
C MET A 417 11.99 18.14 16.72
N ILE A 418 11.53 16.92 17.03
CA ILE A 418 10.51 16.22 16.23
C ILE A 418 9.12 16.45 16.82
N VAL A 419 9.02 16.60 18.15
CA VAL A 419 7.75 16.64 18.88
C VAL A 419 7.34 18.05 19.35
N SER A 420 8.25 19.00 19.49
CA SER A 420 7.99 20.39 19.91
C SER A 420 8.43 21.41 18.87
N ASN A 421 7.50 22.30 18.49
CA ASN A 421 7.69 23.50 17.67
C ASN A 421 8.45 23.34 16.33
N SER A 422 8.67 22.12 15.87
CA SER A 422 9.15 21.87 14.52
C SER A 422 7.95 21.69 13.59
N GLY A 423 8.00 22.35 12.44
CA GLY A 423 6.93 22.37 11.44
C GLY A 423 6.61 21.02 10.78
N PHE A 424 6.91 19.88 11.41
CA PHE A 424 6.51 18.56 10.97
C PHE A 424 5.15 18.12 11.51
N PHE A 425 4.81 18.40 12.78
CA PHE A 425 3.56 17.94 13.40
C PHE A 425 2.66 19.07 13.94
N GLY A 426 3.06 20.33 13.74
CA GLY A 426 2.29 21.51 14.16
C GLY A 426 2.41 21.87 15.65
N PRO A 427 2.01 23.09 16.05
CA PRO A 427 2.07 23.58 17.43
C PRO A 427 1.07 22.92 18.41
N SER A 428 0.05 22.17 17.95
CA SER A 428 -0.97 21.51 18.78
C SER A 428 -0.45 20.48 19.81
N MET A 429 0.85 20.18 19.83
CA MET A 429 1.48 19.16 20.70
C MET A 429 1.94 19.68 22.08
N ALA A 430 1.93 20.99 22.33
CA ALA A 430 2.61 21.58 23.48
C ALA A 430 2.06 21.15 24.87
N SER A 431 0.90 20.48 24.94
CA SER A 431 0.19 20.19 26.19
C SER A 431 0.01 18.71 26.56
N LEU A 432 0.38 17.74 25.72
CA LEU A 432 0.09 16.31 25.96
C LEU A 432 1.31 15.46 26.38
N PRO A 433 1.15 14.49 27.29
CA PRO A 433 2.21 13.57 27.65
C PRO A 433 2.56 12.67 26.46
N ILE A 434 3.85 12.62 26.11
CA ILE A 434 4.38 11.75 25.05
C ILE A 434 4.42 10.28 25.51
N PHE A 435 4.51 10.05 26.81
CA PHE A 435 4.67 8.72 27.41
C PHE A 435 3.52 8.40 28.35
N GLY A 436 3.14 7.13 28.40
CA GLY A 436 2.18 6.61 29.37
C GLY A 436 2.78 6.34 30.74
N ALA A 437 1.98 5.73 31.61
CA ALA A 437 2.41 5.25 32.93
C ALA A 437 3.48 4.15 32.81
N GLU A 438 3.39 3.34 31.76
CA GLU A 438 4.36 2.29 31.47
C GLU A 438 5.37 2.75 30.43
N ARG A 439 6.62 2.29 30.59
CA ARG A 439 7.69 2.52 29.61
C ARG A 439 8.26 1.18 29.15
N PRO A 440 8.63 1.05 27.87
CA PRO A 440 9.38 -0.09 27.40
C PRO A 440 10.69 -0.21 28.21
N ARG A 441 10.99 -1.41 28.72
CA ARG A 441 12.18 -1.67 29.53
C ARG A 441 13.45 -1.33 28.73
N SER A 442 14.15 -0.27 29.14
CA SER A 442 15.46 0.11 28.60
C SER A 442 16.55 -0.65 29.36
N GLU A 443 16.78 -1.93 29.04
CA GLU A 443 17.91 -2.68 29.59
C GLU A 443 19.21 -2.37 28.84
N ILE A 444 19.83 -1.23 29.10
CA ILE A 444 21.11 -0.89 28.46
C ILE A 444 22.09 -0.26 29.45
N SER A 445 23.20 -0.96 29.71
CA SER A 445 24.34 -0.42 30.47
C SER A 445 25.02 0.75 29.74
N ARG A 446 25.76 1.61 30.45
CA ARG A 446 26.44 2.79 29.86
C ARG A 446 27.31 2.43 28.64
N ILE A 447 28.00 1.28 28.67
CA ILE A 447 28.88 0.81 27.59
C ILE A 447 28.06 0.45 26.33
N ARG A 448 26.95 -0.28 26.49
CA ARG A 448 26.06 -0.62 25.37
C ARG A 448 25.37 0.63 24.78
N LYS A 449 25.15 1.68 25.58
CA LYS A 449 24.60 2.96 25.11
C LYS A 449 25.56 3.68 24.16
N GLN A 450 26.85 3.72 24.47
CA GLN A 450 27.86 4.32 23.57
C GLN A 450 28.04 3.52 22.27
N LEU A 451 28.10 2.18 22.35
CA LEU A 451 28.13 1.31 21.17
C LEU A 451 26.91 1.52 20.25
N ARG A 452 25.72 1.69 20.84
CA ARG A 452 24.50 2.00 20.09
C ARG A 452 24.60 3.34 19.38
N THR A 453 25.14 4.39 20.01
CA THR A 453 25.32 5.71 19.36
C THR A 453 26.24 5.62 18.14
N VAL A 454 27.39 4.94 18.25
CA VAL A 454 28.32 4.76 17.11
C VAL A 454 27.65 3.98 15.98
N ARG A 455 26.95 2.88 16.33
CA ARG A 455 26.16 2.11 15.37
C ARG A 455 25.11 2.97 14.66
N ASN A 456 24.38 3.79 15.39
CA ASN A 456 23.34 4.66 14.85
C ASN A 456 23.91 5.73 13.90
N ILE A 457 25.09 6.29 14.20
CA ILE A 457 25.80 7.20 13.28
C ILE A 457 26.15 6.48 11.97
N GLY A 458 26.70 5.27 12.07
CA GLY A 458 27.01 4.44 10.90
C GLY A 458 25.77 4.12 10.07
N VAL A 459 24.69 3.63 10.72
CA VAL A 459 23.41 3.31 10.07
C VAL A 459 22.81 4.53 9.40
N PHE A 460 22.80 5.69 10.07
CA PHE A 460 22.30 6.93 9.52
C PHE A 460 23.10 7.39 8.30
N GLY A 461 24.43 7.39 8.37
CA GLY A 461 25.29 7.75 7.25
C GLY A 461 25.10 6.83 6.04
N VAL A 462 25.04 5.52 6.28
CA VAL A 462 24.77 4.50 5.24
C VAL A 462 23.39 4.69 4.63
N ASN A 463 22.35 4.92 5.43
CA ASN A 463 20.99 5.14 4.93
C ASN A 463 20.88 6.44 4.15
N LEU A 464 21.47 7.54 4.64
CA LEU A 464 21.44 8.83 3.97
C LEU A 464 22.15 8.76 2.61
N ILE A 465 23.39 8.26 2.57
CA ILE A 465 24.17 8.15 1.33
C ILE A 465 23.54 7.11 0.39
N GLY A 466 23.21 5.94 0.93
CA GLY A 466 22.63 4.83 0.18
C GLY A 466 21.30 5.21 -0.45
N LEU A 467 20.30 5.56 0.36
CA LEU A 467 18.97 5.88 -0.15
C LEU A 467 19.00 7.09 -1.08
N SER A 468 19.81 8.12 -0.80
CA SER A 468 19.96 9.26 -1.73
C SER A 468 20.51 8.82 -3.09
N GLY A 469 21.49 7.90 -3.10
CA GLY A 469 22.12 7.40 -4.32
C GLY A 469 21.18 6.59 -5.21
N GLY A 470 20.27 5.82 -4.61
CA GLY A 470 19.30 5.02 -5.38
C GLY A 470 17.91 5.62 -5.54
N SER A 471 17.60 6.71 -4.84
CA SER A 471 16.28 7.37 -4.82
C SER A 471 15.73 7.55 -6.24
N SER A 472 16.48 8.18 -7.14
CA SER A 472 15.96 8.41 -8.48
C SER A 472 15.76 7.12 -9.28
N LYS A 473 16.56 6.07 -9.06
CA LYS A 473 16.33 4.78 -9.72
C LYS A 473 15.04 4.12 -9.24
N ASP A 474 14.79 4.15 -7.93
CA ASP A 474 13.52 3.67 -7.35
C ASP A 474 12.32 4.46 -7.89
N THR A 475 12.47 5.78 -8.08
CA THR A 475 11.41 6.62 -8.69
C THR A 475 11.13 6.23 -10.15
N HIS A 476 12.16 6.08 -10.99
CA HIS A 476 11.96 5.75 -12.41
C HIS A 476 11.35 4.37 -12.61
N GLU A 477 11.78 3.37 -11.83
CA GLU A 477 11.20 2.03 -11.91
C GLU A 477 9.75 2.03 -11.43
N PHE A 478 9.43 2.74 -10.34
CA PHE A 478 8.04 2.85 -9.88
C PHE A 478 7.13 3.55 -10.89
N VAL A 479 7.62 4.59 -11.57
CA VAL A 479 6.92 5.21 -12.70
C VAL A 479 6.63 4.18 -13.79
N ALA A 480 7.63 3.36 -14.15
CA ALA A 480 7.48 2.32 -15.18
C ALA A 480 6.51 1.21 -14.76
N ASP A 481 6.49 0.81 -13.48
CA ASP A 481 5.55 -0.18 -12.94
C ASP A 481 4.10 0.33 -13.08
N VAL A 482 3.83 1.57 -12.65
CA VAL A 482 2.49 2.16 -12.77
C VAL A 482 2.08 2.39 -14.24
N ASP A 483 3.02 2.80 -15.09
CA ASP A 483 2.76 2.91 -16.54
C ASP A 483 2.45 1.55 -17.17
N HIS A 484 3.06 0.47 -16.66
CA HIS A 484 2.78 -0.89 -17.10
C HIS A 484 1.38 -1.34 -16.65
N LEU A 485 1.04 -1.12 -15.38
CA LEU A 485 -0.31 -1.36 -14.86
C LEU A 485 -1.39 -0.64 -15.68
N GLU A 486 -1.18 0.64 -16.00
CA GLU A 486 -2.11 1.41 -16.85
C GLU A 486 -2.30 0.75 -18.22
N ARG A 487 -1.23 0.28 -18.87
CA ARG A 487 -1.32 -0.43 -20.16
C ARG A 487 -2.08 -1.76 -20.03
N LEU A 488 -1.90 -2.48 -18.93
CA LEU A 488 -2.64 -3.72 -18.67
C LEU A 488 -4.13 -3.47 -18.39
N ALA A 489 -4.49 -2.28 -17.96
CA ALA A 489 -5.84 -1.86 -17.59
C ALA A 489 -6.50 -0.91 -18.61
N ASP A 490 -5.96 -0.77 -19.82
CA ASP A 490 -6.42 0.21 -20.83
C ASP A 490 -7.89 0.01 -21.24
N ASP A 491 -8.34 -1.24 -21.37
CA ASP A 491 -9.75 -1.58 -21.58
C ASP A 491 -10.22 -2.62 -20.56
N VAL A 492 -10.63 -2.14 -19.38
CA VAL A 492 -11.09 -2.97 -18.26
C VAL A 492 -12.31 -3.82 -18.61
N THR A 493 -13.14 -3.40 -19.56
CA THR A 493 -14.39 -4.09 -19.92
C THR A 493 -14.14 -5.41 -20.65
N ARG A 494 -12.98 -5.54 -21.31
CA ARG A 494 -12.60 -6.75 -22.07
C ARG A 494 -11.88 -7.81 -21.24
N LEU A 495 -11.50 -7.49 -20.00
CA LEU A 495 -10.79 -8.42 -19.13
C LEU A 495 -11.71 -9.56 -18.69
N ASP A 496 -11.25 -10.81 -18.72
CA ASP A 496 -11.94 -11.88 -17.99
C ASP A 496 -11.85 -11.63 -16.47
N GLU A 497 -12.75 -12.26 -15.71
CA GLU A 497 -12.84 -12.03 -14.27
C GLU A 497 -11.54 -12.39 -13.51
N GLY A 498 -10.89 -13.50 -13.90
CA GLY A 498 -9.64 -13.94 -13.26
C GLY A 498 -8.49 -12.97 -13.48
N ARG A 499 -8.40 -12.42 -14.71
CA ARG A 499 -7.45 -11.36 -15.03
C ARG A 499 -7.79 -10.07 -14.28
N LEU A 500 -9.05 -9.67 -14.23
CA LEU A 500 -9.50 -8.47 -13.52
C LEU A 500 -9.11 -8.50 -12.04
N LEU A 501 -9.41 -9.59 -11.33
CA LEU A 501 -9.05 -9.77 -9.92
C LEU A 501 -7.53 -9.80 -9.68
N SER A 502 -6.77 -10.38 -10.60
CA SER A 502 -5.30 -10.38 -10.54
C SER A 502 -4.71 -8.98 -10.73
N LEU A 503 -5.27 -8.17 -11.64
CA LEU A 503 -4.86 -6.78 -11.84
C LEU A 503 -5.26 -5.88 -10.66
N ILE A 504 -6.42 -6.13 -10.03
CA ILE A 504 -6.81 -5.47 -8.78
C ILE A 504 -5.74 -5.73 -7.70
N SER A 505 -5.28 -6.97 -7.56
CA SER A 505 -4.22 -7.33 -6.61
C SER A 505 -2.88 -6.66 -6.92
N LEU A 506 -2.46 -6.64 -8.19
CA LEU A 506 -1.28 -5.90 -8.67
C LEU A 506 -1.39 -4.41 -8.32
N ALA A 507 -2.51 -3.77 -8.67
CA ALA A 507 -2.70 -2.34 -8.47
C ALA A 507 -2.68 -1.97 -6.98
N ARG A 508 -3.27 -2.81 -6.12
CA ARG A 508 -3.18 -2.67 -4.66
C ARG A 508 -1.73 -2.77 -4.16
N ASP A 509 -0.95 -3.72 -4.67
CA ASP A 509 0.45 -3.89 -4.29
C ASP A 509 1.35 -2.74 -4.79
N ASP A 510 1.08 -2.18 -5.97
CA ASP A 510 1.78 -1.00 -6.50
C ASP A 510 1.50 0.25 -5.64
N VAL A 511 0.26 0.47 -5.23
CA VAL A 511 -0.10 1.56 -4.31
C VAL A 511 0.63 1.39 -2.97
N VAL A 512 0.62 0.17 -2.40
CA VAL A 512 1.34 -0.16 -1.16
C VAL A 512 2.85 0.08 -1.31
N HIS A 513 3.46 -0.34 -2.42
CA HIS A 513 4.88 -0.11 -2.68
C HIS A 513 5.20 1.38 -2.82
N GLY A 514 4.33 2.14 -3.48
CA GLY A 514 4.44 3.59 -3.58
C GLY A 514 4.53 4.27 -2.21
N TRP A 515 3.75 3.81 -1.22
CA TRP A 515 3.85 4.28 0.16
C TRP A 515 5.15 3.89 0.87
N VAL A 516 5.69 2.70 0.58
CA VAL A 516 7.03 2.30 1.05
C VAL A 516 8.11 3.24 0.49
N LEU A 517 8.01 3.63 -0.79
CA LEU A 517 8.95 4.59 -1.38
C LEU A 517 8.74 6.01 -0.82
N ALA A 518 7.51 6.38 -0.50
CA ALA A 518 7.19 7.66 0.13
C ALA A 518 7.77 7.77 1.55
N SER A 519 7.82 6.67 2.32
CA SER A 519 8.43 6.67 3.65
C SER A 519 9.96 6.89 3.60
N ALA A 520 10.63 6.34 2.58
CA ALA A 520 12.05 6.63 2.31
C ALA A 520 12.27 8.10 1.91
N SER A 521 11.40 8.65 1.05
CA SER A 521 11.42 10.07 0.70
C SER A 521 11.25 10.95 1.93
N PHE A 522 10.34 10.61 2.83
CA PHE A 522 10.13 11.32 4.09
C PHE A 522 11.41 11.35 4.94
N MET A 523 12.07 10.20 5.13
CA MET A 523 13.34 10.12 5.86
C MET A 523 14.43 11.00 5.24
N LEU A 524 14.57 10.97 3.91
CA LEU A 524 15.56 11.77 3.18
C LEU A 524 15.25 13.27 3.26
N CYS A 525 14.02 13.68 3.01
CA CYS A 525 13.59 15.08 3.13
C CYS A 525 13.81 15.60 4.55
N ALA A 526 13.47 14.83 5.58
CA ALA A 526 13.73 15.19 6.97
C ALA A 526 15.23 15.36 7.24
N ALA A 527 16.05 14.41 6.80
CA ALA A 527 17.51 14.47 6.99
C ALA A 527 18.15 15.69 6.29
N PHE A 528 17.82 15.95 5.03
CA PHE A 528 18.34 17.10 4.29
C PHE A 528 17.83 18.43 4.84
N ASN A 529 16.59 18.49 5.33
CA ASN A 529 16.07 19.70 5.98
C ASN A 529 16.82 20.01 7.29
N VAL A 530 17.14 19.00 8.11
CA VAL A 530 17.98 19.18 9.30
C VAL A 530 19.37 19.72 8.93
N LEU A 531 19.99 19.18 7.87
CA LEU A 531 21.28 19.66 7.38
C LEU A 531 21.20 21.11 6.87
N LEU A 532 20.18 21.43 6.07
CA LEU A 532 19.99 22.77 5.50
C LEU A 532 19.78 23.82 6.60
N ARG A 533 18.95 23.51 7.61
CA ARG A 533 18.74 24.38 8.77
C ARG A 533 20.02 24.59 9.59
N GLY A 534 20.84 23.55 9.72
CA GLY A 534 22.15 23.66 10.36
C GLY A 534 23.10 24.61 9.63
N LEU A 535 22.97 24.74 8.30
CA LEU A 535 23.83 25.58 7.46
C LEU A 535 23.31 27.00 7.19
N CYS A 536 21.98 27.21 7.25
CA CYS A 536 21.33 28.44 6.80
C CYS A 536 20.47 29.15 7.86
N GLY A 537 20.20 28.51 9.00
CA GLY A 537 19.20 29.00 9.98
C GLY A 537 17.80 28.44 9.73
N ARG A 538 16.82 28.85 10.54
CA ARG A 538 15.49 28.21 10.62
C ARG A 538 14.54 28.54 9.45
N ASP A 539 14.75 29.65 8.76
CA ASP A 539 13.79 30.22 7.80
C ASP A 539 14.08 29.83 6.34
N THR A 540 15.06 28.97 6.09
CA THR A 540 15.46 28.58 4.73
C THR A 540 14.82 27.25 4.33
N ALA A 541 13.90 27.29 3.36
CA ALA A 541 13.37 26.12 2.67
C ALA A 541 14.05 25.95 1.31
N ALA A 542 14.33 24.70 0.90
CA ALA A 542 14.82 24.43 -0.44
C ALA A 542 13.70 24.72 -1.46
N PRO A 543 13.93 25.53 -2.51
CA PRO A 543 12.94 25.74 -3.55
C PRO A 543 12.73 24.43 -4.32
N ALA A 544 11.49 24.01 -4.46
CA ALA A 544 11.15 22.83 -5.23
C ALA A 544 11.41 23.04 -6.73
N GLY A 545 11.16 24.27 -7.20
CA GLY A 545 11.32 24.70 -8.60
C GLY A 545 10.04 24.52 -9.41
N PRO A 546 10.00 25.05 -10.65
CA PRO A 546 8.80 25.05 -11.49
C PRO A 546 8.35 23.65 -11.96
N GLU A 547 9.20 22.62 -11.86
CA GLU A 547 8.93 21.25 -12.31
C GLU A 547 8.16 20.40 -11.27
N LEU A 548 7.42 21.04 -10.37
CA LEU A 548 6.64 20.34 -9.33
C LEU A 548 5.46 19.58 -9.96
N VAL A 549 5.39 18.27 -9.76
CA VAL A 549 4.27 17.47 -10.30
C VAL A 549 2.91 17.92 -9.74
N SER A 550 2.86 18.29 -8.45
CA SER A 550 1.65 18.84 -7.81
C SER A 550 1.22 20.20 -8.36
N ALA A 551 2.07 20.89 -9.13
CA ALA A 551 1.70 22.11 -9.83
C ALA A 551 0.89 21.86 -11.12
N ARG A 552 0.90 20.64 -11.65
CA ARG A 552 0.34 20.35 -12.98
C ARG A 552 -1.12 20.77 -13.10
N SER A 553 -1.91 20.61 -12.03
CA SER A 553 -3.31 21.06 -12.01
C SER A 553 -3.43 22.57 -12.17
N VAL A 554 -2.58 23.35 -11.48
CA VAL A 554 -2.55 24.82 -11.60
C VAL A 554 -2.09 25.24 -13.00
N GLU A 555 -1.10 24.56 -13.56
CA GLU A 555 -0.62 24.84 -14.92
C GLU A 555 -1.62 24.47 -16.00
N ALA A 556 -2.28 23.32 -15.87
CA ALA A 556 -3.37 22.88 -16.74
C ALA A 556 -4.50 23.91 -16.74
N MET A 557 -4.92 24.35 -15.55
CA MET A 557 -5.90 25.42 -15.38
C MET A 557 -5.48 26.70 -16.11
N ARG A 558 -4.23 27.15 -15.93
CA ARG A 558 -3.72 28.35 -16.63
C ARG A 558 -3.72 28.18 -18.15
N ARG A 559 -3.28 27.03 -18.68
CA ARG A 559 -3.27 26.76 -20.12
C ARG A 559 -4.69 26.73 -20.69
N LEU A 560 -5.63 26.08 -20.02
CA LEU A 560 -7.04 26.03 -20.44
C LEU A 560 -7.71 27.40 -20.36
N VAL A 561 -7.49 28.18 -19.30
CA VAL A 561 -8.00 29.56 -19.19
C VAL A 561 -7.48 30.43 -20.34
N VAL A 562 -6.17 30.37 -20.63
CA VAL A 562 -5.57 31.12 -21.75
C VAL A 562 -6.12 30.66 -23.09
N ALA A 563 -6.30 29.34 -23.29
CA ALA A 563 -6.89 28.80 -24.52
C ALA A 563 -8.34 29.25 -24.70
N ALA A 564 -9.15 29.21 -23.64
CA ALA A 564 -10.54 29.64 -23.65
C ALA A 564 -10.68 31.15 -23.94
N GLN A 565 -9.82 31.98 -23.35
CA GLN A 565 -9.83 33.43 -23.56
C GLN A 565 -9.40 33.84 -24.98
N ARG A 566 -8.67 32.99 -25.72
CA ARG A 566 -8.25 33.26 -27.10
C ARG A 566 -9.37 33.05 -28.12
N ASP A 567 -10.36 32.22 -27.80
CA ASP A 567 -11.49 31.92 -28.68
C ASP A 567 -12.80 32.48 -28.08
N PRO A 568 -13.36 33.57 -28.66
CA PRO A 568 -14.63 34.13 -28.23
C PRO A 568 -15.79 33.12 -28.27
N LYS A 569 -15.75 32.14 -29.18
CA LYS A 569 -16.77 31.08 -29.26
C LYS A 569 -16.70 30.18 -28.04
N VAL A 570 -15.50 29.75 -27.65
CA VAL A 570 -15.30 28.97 -26.42
C VAL A 570 -15.76 29.77 -25.20
N THR A 571 -15.40 31.04 -25.11
CA THR A 571 -15.85 31.90 -24.01
C THR A 571 -17.37 31.98 -23.93
N ALA A 572 -18.07 32.12 -25.06
CA ALA A 572 -19.54 32.13 -25.11
C ALA A 572 -20.14 30.78 -24.67
N LEU A 573 -19.60 29.66 -25.17
CA LEU A 573 -20.06 28.31 -24.80
C LEU A 573 -19.85 28.01 -23.31
N LEU A 574 -18.72 28.45 -22.74
CA LEU A 574 -18.43 28.28 -21.31
C LEU A 574 -19.33 29.14 -20.40
N ALA A 575 -19.90 30.23 -20.92
CA ALA A 575 -20.86 31.05 -20.18
C ALA A 575 -22.27 30.44 -20.13
N GLU A 576 -22.58 29.47 -20.99
CA GLU A 576 -23.89 28.80 -21.00
C GLU A 576 -24.13 27.96 -19.72
N PRO A 577 -25.38 27.86 -19.24
CA PRO A 577 -25.74 26.97 -18.15
C PRO A 577 -25.75 25.49 -18.59
N GLY A 578 -25.47 24.58 -17.66
CA GLY A 578 -25.51 23.13 -17.88
C GLY A 578 -24.16 22.51 -18.28
N GLU A 579 -24.22 21.24 -18.71
CA GLU A 579 -23.07 20.48 -19.23
C GLU A 579 -22.60 21.04 -20.58
N ARG A 580 -21.28 21.17 -20.73
CA ARG A 580 -20.65 21.93 -21.83
C ARG A 580 -19.73 21.06 -22.67
N LEU A 581 -19.18 19.99 -22.14
CA LEU A 581 -18.14 19.19 -22.78
C LEU A 581 -18.63 18.59 -24.10
N GLY A 582 -19.85 18.04 -24.13
CA GLY A 582 -20.45 17.51 -25.36
C GLY A 582 -20.65 18.57 -26.44
N LYS A 583 -21.03 19.80 -26.07
CA LYS A 583 -21.13 20.93 -27.01
C LYS A 583 -19.76 21.37 -27.49
N LEU A 584 -18.78 21.51 -26.58
CA LEU A 584 -17.40 21.86 -26.90
C LEU A 584 -16.79 20.84 -27.88
N ALA A 585 -17.12 19.55 -27.78
CA ALA A 585 -16.64 18.53 -28.71
C ALA A 585 -17.06 18.78 -30.17
N VAL A 586 -18.27 19.29 -30.37
CA VAL A 586 -18.83 19.57 -31.71
C VAL A 586 -18.46 20.97 -32.18
N GLU A 587 -18.56 21.96 -31.29
CA GLU A 587 -18.51 23.37 -31.65
C GLU A 587 -17.14 24.03 -31.47
N ALA A 588 -16.30 23.49 -30.60
CA ALA A 588 -14.95 23.98 -30.33
C ALA A 588 -13.96 22.80 -30.17
N PRO A 589 -13.78 21.97 -31.21
CA PRO A 589 -13.06 20.70 -31.11
C PRO A 589 -11.59 20.85 -30.68
N GLU A 590 -10.94 21.97 -31.02
CA GLU A 590 -9.56 22.24 -30.58
C GLU A 590 -9.47 22.46 -29.07
N PHE A 591 -10.41 23.22 -28.48
CA PHE A 591 -10.46 23.42 -27.04
C PHE A 591 -10.87 22.14 -26.32
N HIS A 592 -11.84 21.40 -26.85
CA HIS A 592 -12.20 20.08 -26.32
C HIS A 592 -11.01 19.11 -26.33
N ALA A 593 -10.23 19.05 -27.42
CA ALA A 593 -9.01 18.25 -27.48
C ALA A 593 -7.96 18.71 -26.46
N ALA A 594 -7.84 20.02 -26.21
CA ALA A 594 -6.98 20.54 -25.15
C ALA A 594 -7.44 20.10 -23.76
N VAL A 595 -8.74 20.12 -23.48
CA VAL A 595 -9.31 19.60 -22.21
C VAL A 595 -8.98 18.12 -22.05
N LEU A 596 -9.20 17.29 -23.08
CA LEU A 596 -8.86 15.85 -23.03
C LEU A 596 -7.36 15.61 -22.83
N ALA A 597 -6.49 16.42 -23.45
CA ALA A 597 -5.05 16.32 -23.27
C ALA A 597 -4.62 16.64 -21.82
N GLU A 598 -5.23 17.66 -21.20
CA GLU A 598 -4.98 17.94 -19.78
C GLU A 598 -5.56 16.85 -18.87
N LEU A 599 -6.74 16.31 -19.17
CA LEU A 599 -7.32 15.18 -18.42
C LEU A 599 -6.46 13.92 -18.51
N ALA A 600 -5.77 13.67 -19.62
CA ALA A 600 -4.82 12.56 -19.68
C ALA A 600 -3.64 12.73 -18.69
N LEU A 601 -3.29 13.99 -18.37
CA LEU A 601 -2.19 14.34 -17.46
C LEU A 601 -2.61 14.45 -15.99
N ILE A 602 -3.81 14.97 -15.71
CA ILE A 602 -4.28 15.27 -14.34
C ILE A 602 -5.62 14.61 -13.98
N GLY A 603 -6.22 13.82 -14.88
CA GLY A 603 -7.54 13.21 -14.71
C GLY A 603 -7.64 12.23 -13.55
N HIS A 604 -6.53 11.62 -13.11
CA HIS A 604 -6.47 10.80 -11.91
C HIS A 604 -6.58 11.60 -10.60
N ARG A 605 -6.49 12.94 -10.67
CA ARG A 605 -6.62 13.83 -9.52
C ARG A 605 -8.07 14.21 -9.26
N GLY A 606 -8.38 14.57 -8.03
CA GLY A 606 -9.67 15.08 -7.59
C GLY A 606 -9.67 15.25 -6.07
N PRO A 607 -10.65 15.93 -5.48
CA PRO A 607 -10.74 16.05 -4.02
C PRO A 607 -10.80 14.68 -3.35
N ALA A 608 -10.06 14.49 -2.25
CA ALA A 608 -9.93 13.20 -1.57
C ALA A 608 -9.39 12.10 -2.51
N GLU A 609 -8.29 12.38 -3.20
CA GLU A 609 -7.75 11.58 -4.32
C GLU A 609 -7.38 10.11 -3.99
N LEU A 610 -7.29 9.76 -2.70
CA LEU A 610 -7.00 8.40 -2.22
C LEU A 610 -8.20 7.69 -1.56
N GLU A 611 -9.32 8.40 -1.39
CA GLU A 611 -10.57 7.77 -1.01
C GLU A 611 -11.15 7.05 -2.24
N MET A 612 -11.44 5.76 -2.12
CA MET A 612 -11.95 4.96 -3.23
C MET A 612 -13.35 5.41 -3.67
N LEU A 613 -14.14 5.96 -2.76
CA LEU A 613 -15.44 6.54 -3.07
C LEU A 613 -15.38 7.94 -3.70
N SER A 614 -14.20 8.57 -3.82
CA SER A 614 -14.11 9.91 -4.39
C SER A 614 -14.25 9.92 -5.91
N ILE A 615 -14.52 11.10 -6.46
CA ILE A 615 -14.67 11.35 -7.89
C ILE A 615 -13.42 12.12 -8.36
N SER A 616 -12.72 11.62 -9.38
CA SER A 616 -11.63 12.37 -10.01
C SER A 616 -12.11 13.24 -11.17
N TYR A 617 -11.23 14.09 -11.70
CA TYR A 617 -11.50 14.87 -12.91
C TYR A 617 -11.73 14.00 -14.15
N ALA A 618 -11.20 12.77 -14.20
CA ALA A 618 -11.53 11.81 -15.25
C ALA A 618 -12.93 11.21 -15.07
N ASP A 619 -13.40 11.05 -13.82
CA ASP A 619 -14.75 10.56 -13.52
C ASP A 619 -15.82 11.64 -13.78
N ASP A 620 -15.54 12.91 -13.43
CA ASP A 620 -16.35 14.09 -13.80
C ASP A 620 -15.49 15.15 -14.52
N PRO A 621 -15.29 15.02 -15.84
CA PRO A 621 -14.61 16.03 -16.67
C PRO A 621 -15.26 17.42 -16.65
N GLU A 622 -16.57 17.49 -16.41
CA GLU A 622 -17.30 18.76 -16.39
C GLU A 622 -16.88 19.62 -15.19
N LEU A 623 -16.49 19.00 -14.07
CA LEU A 623 -15.95 19.73 -12.92
C LEU A 623 -14.76 20.61 -13.32
N LEU A 624 -13.82 20.05 -14.10
CA LEU A 624 -12.65 20.81 -14.57
C LEU A 624 -13.07 21.96 -15.49
N VAL A 625 -14.03 21.74 -16.39
CA VAL A 625 -14.56 22.78 -17.30
C VAL A 625 -15.25 23.91 -16.52
N ARG A 626 -16.03 23.57 -15.48
CA ARG A 626 -16.66 24.55 -14.59
C ARG A 626 -15.61 25.36 -13.82
N MET A 627 -14.56 24.70 -13.30
CA MET A 627 -13.44 25.37 -12.65
C MET A 627 -12.71 26.33 -13.60
N VAL A 628 -12.45 25.93 -14.85
CA VAL A 628 -11.82 26.79 -15.87
C VAL A 628 -12.66 28.05 -16.08
N THR A 629 -13.97 27.89 -16.20
CA THR A 629 -14.91 29.01 -16.37
C THR A 629 -14.83 29.98 -15.19
N ARG A 630 -14.78 29.48 -13.95
CA ARG A 630 -14.64 30.30 -12.74
C ARG A 630 -13.30 31.04 -12.71
N ALA A 631 -12.21 30.36 -13.06
CA ALA A 631 -10.87 30.92 -13.09
C ALA A 631 -10.69 32.04 -14.13
N MET A 632 -11.46 32.04 -15.22
CA MET A 632 -11.41 33.12 -16.22
C MET A 632 -11.77 34.50 -15.65
N SER A 633 -12.50 34.55 -14.52
CA SER A 633 -12.97 35.80 -13.90
C SER A 633 -11.98 36.37 -12.88
N VAL A 634 -10.86 35.70 -12.61
CA VAL A 634 -9.89 36.06 -11.57
C VAL A 634 -8.53 36.38 -12.19
N PRO A 635 -7.88 37.51 -11.84
CA PRO A 635 -6.52 37.78 -12.30
C PRO A 635 -5.53 36.78 -11.69
N PRO A 636 -4.45 36.42 -12.42
CA PRO A 636 -3.46 35.50 -11.89
C PRO A 636 -2.75 36.10 -10.65
N PRO A 637 -2.41 35.27 -9.64
CA PRO A 637 -1.71 35.75 -8.46
C PRO A 637 -0.31 36.26 -8.81
N PRO A 638 0.22 37.23 -8.04
CA PRO A 638 1.59 37.72 -8.22
C PRO A 638 2.61 36.60 -7.98
N GLN A 639 3.72 36.64 -8.72
CA GLN A 639 4.79 35.66 -8.54
C GLN A 639 5.46 35.82 -7.16
N PRO A 640 5.65 34.74 -6.40
CA PRO A 640 6.28 34.80 -5.09
C PRO A 640 7.76 35.18 -5.18
N GLN A 641 8.21 36.10 -4.33
CA GLN A 641 9.63 36.44 -4.20
C GLN A 641 10.37 35.34 -3.43
N ARG A 642 11.39 34.75 -4.05
CA ARG A 642 12.19 33.68 -3.43
C ARG A 642 13.39 34.27 -2.69
N ALA A 643 13.60 33.83 -1.44
CA ALA A 643 14.81 34.17 -0.70
C ALA A 643 16.05 33.53 -1.37
N PRO A 644 17.17 34.27 -1.53
CA PRO A 644 18.38 33.73 -2.13
C PRO A 644 19.06 32.71 -1.22
N ILE A 645 19.47 31.56 -1.78
CA ILE A 645 20.22 30.53 -1.03
C ILE A 645 21.71 30.90 -1.01
N PRO A 646 22.36 30.93 0.17
CA PRO A 646 23.81 31.16 0.29
C PRO A 646 24.65 30.16 -0.51
N LEU A 647 25.79 30.61 -1.06
CA LEU A 647 26.66 29.78 -1.91
C LEU A 647 27.12 28.47 -1.25
N HIS A 648 27.47 28.50 0.05
CA HIS A 648 27.92 27.33 0.79
C HIS A 648 26.84 26.26 1.00
N ALA A 649 25.56 26.66 0.94
CA ALA A 649 24.42 25.77 1.12
C ALA A 649 23.84 25.24 -0.19
N LYS A 650 24.25 25.78 -1.35
CA LYS A 650 23.72 25.39 -2.66
C LYS A 650 23.77 23.89 -2.96
N PRO A 651 24.86 23.14 -2.69
CA PRO A 651 24.90 21.71 -2.98
C PRO A 651 23.85 20.91 -2.17
N ILE A 652 23.71 21.23 -0.88
CA ILE A 652 22.73 20.59 0.01
C ILE A 652 21.31 20.99 -0.40
N ALA A 653 21.08 22.26 -0.76
CA ALA A 653 19.79 22.73 -1.25
C ALA A 653 19.39 22.06 -2.57
N GLN A 654 20.33 21.83 -3.50
CA GLN A 654 20.08 21.10 -4.75
C GLN A 654 19.70 19.64 -4.49
N LEU A 655 20.39 18.96 -3.57
CA LEU A 655 20.04 17.59 -3.17
C LEU A 655 18.67 17.56 -2.49
N ALA A 656 18.39 18.49 -1.57
CA ALA A 656 17.10 18.60 -0.90
C ALA A 656 15.96 18.83 -1.91
N ALA A 657 16.15 19.73 -2.88
CA ALA A 657 15.18 19.99 -3.94
C ALA A 657 14.95 18.76 -4.83
N ARG A 658 16.01 17.99 -5.15
CA ARG A 658 15.88 16.73 -5.89
C ARG A 658 15.06 15.70 -5.11
N GLN A 659 15.34 15.52 -3.81
CA GLN A 659 14.57 14.58 -2.99
C GLN A 659 13.10 14.99 -2.87
N LEU A 660 12.83 16.30 -2.79
CA LEU A 660 11.47 16.83 -2.81
C LEU A 660 10.77 16.54 -4.15
N ARG A 661 11.43 16.76 -5.29
CA ARG A 661 10.87 16.43 -6.61
C ARG A 661 10.59 14.94 -6.77
N ASP A 662 11.55 14.07 -6.39
CA ASP A 662 11.38 12.62 -6.45
C ASP A 662 10.20 12.17 -5.55
N ARG A 663 10.00 12.81 -4.37
CA ARG A 663 8.83 12.58 -3.50
C ARG A 663 7.52 12.91 -4.20
N GLU A 664 7.44 14.06 -4.87
CA GLU A 664 6.22 14.52 -5.54
C GLU A 664 5.86 13.64 -6.75
N VAL A 665 6.86 13.20 -7.54
CA VAL A 665 6.65 12.24 -8.63
C VAL A 665 6.09 10.92 -8.12
N ARG A 666 6.68 10.37 -7.05
CA ARG A 666 6.17 9.12 -6.44
C ARG A 666 4.76 9.31 -5.92
N ARG A 667 4.48 10.42 -5.23
CA ARG A 667 3.15 10.71 -4.70
C ARG A 667 2.11 10.77 -5.81
N ASP A 668 2.41 11.41 -6.92
CA ASP A 668 1.55 11.44 -8.12
C ASP A 668 1.25 10.04 -8.65
N LYS A 669 2.28 9.20 -8.79
CA LYS A 669 2.12 7.82 -9.26
C LYS A 669 1.37 6.93 -8.28
N VAL A 670 1.47 7.15 -6.97
CA VAL A 670 0.61 6.48 -5.97
C VAL A 670 -0.85 6.80 -6.23
N VAL A 671 -1.18 8.08 -6.47
CA VAL A 671 -2.57 8.51 -6.75
C VAL A 671 -3.05 7.93 -8.08
N ARG A 672 -2.18 7.89 -9.09
CA ARG A 672 -2.52 7.31 -10.41
C ARG A 672 -2.76 5.80 -10.34
N ALA A 673 -1.92 5.06 -9.62
CA ALA A 673 -2.13 3.63 -9.35
C ALA A 673 -3.43 3.39 -8.56
N ASN A 674 -3.74 4.26 -7.58
CA ASN A 674 -4.99 4.20 -6.83
C ASN A 674 -6.22 4.45 -7.72
N TRP A 675 -6.11 5.37 -8.67
CA TRP A 675 -7.15 5.63 -9.68
C TRP A 675 -7.36 4.43 -10.61
N VAL A 676 -6.28 3.79 -11.09
CA VAL A 676 -6.39 2.55 -11.89
C VAL A 676 -7.05 1.44 -11.09
N LEU A 677 -6.63 1.23 -9.84
CA LEU A 677 -7.25 0.26 -8.93
C LEU A 677 -8.75 0.54 -8.76
N ARG A 678 -9.13 1.80 -8.54
CA ARG A 678 -10.52 2.21 -8.40
C ARG A 678 -11.35 1.85 -9.63
N ASN A 679 -10.82 2.08 -10.83
CA ASN A 679 -11.51 1.73 -12.08
C ASN A 679 -11.67 0.23 -12.26
N LEU A 680 -10.63 -0.56 -11.96
CA LEU A 680 -10.70 -2.02 -11.99
C LEU A 680 -11.75 -2.56 -11.00
N MET A 681 -11.76 -2.03 -9.77
CA MET A 681 -12.75 -2.41 -8.76
C MET A 681 -14.17 -2.00 -9.17
N ARG A 682 -14.37 -0.78 -9.70
CA ARG A 682 -15.67 -0.31 -10.15
C ARG A 682 -16.20 -1.14 -11.33
N GLU A 683 -15.34 -1.58 -12.24
CA GLU A 683 -15.73 -2.55 -13.29
C GLU A 683 -16.15 -3.89 -12.70
N TYR A 684 -15.44 -4.41 -11.69
CA TYR A 684 -15.87 -5.62 -10.99
C TYR A 684 -17.21 -5.43 -10.29
N GLY A 685 -17.38 -4.29 -9.59
CA GLY A 685 -18.65 -3.89 -8.98
C GLY A 685 -19.79 -3.79 -9.99
N ARG A 686 -19.56 -3.23 -11.18
CA ARG A 686 -20.53 -3.15 -12.28
C ARG A 686 -21.01 -4.55 -12.71
N ARG A 687 -20.08 -5.51 -12.86
CA ARG A 687 -20.43 -6.91 -13.19
C ARG A 687 -21.25 -7.57 -12.08
N LEU A 688 -20.96 -7.26 -10.82
CA LEU A 688 -21.73 -7.77 -9.68
C LEU A 688 -23.13 -7.16 -9.58
N VAL A 689 -23.32 -5.91 -10.02
CA VAL A 689 -24.66 -5.32 -10.20
C VAL A 689 -25.41 -6.04 -11.31
N GLU A 690 -24.77 -6.31 -12.45
CA GLU A 690 -25.39 -7.08 -13.54
C GLU A 690 -25.78 -8.50 -13.11
N ALA A 691 -25.00 -9.11 -12.22
CA ALA A 691 -25.31 -10.41 -11.62
C ALA A 691 -26.39 -10.35 -10.51
N GLY A 692 -26.82 -9.16 -10.09
CA GLY A 692 -27.80 -8.97 -9.02
C GLY A 692 -27.25 -9.14 -7.60
N THR A 693 -25.92 -9.15 -7.44
CA THR A 693 -25.24 -9.28 -6.13
C THR A 693 -25.15 -7.93 -5.40
N PHE A 694 -24.97 -6.84 -6.15
CA PHE A 694 -24.86 -5.47 -5.62
C PHE A 694 -25.97 -4.57 -6.15
N ASP A 695 -26.30 -3.52 -5.39
CA ASP A 695 -27.25 -2.49 -5.79
C ASP A 695 -26.58 -1.42 -6.65
N THR A 696 -25.33 -1.06 -6.32
CA THR A 696 -24.53 -0.09 -7.09
C THR A 696 -23.09 -0.56 -7.26
N ALA A 697 -22.42 -0.09 -8.33
CA ALA A 697 -21.04 -0.50 -8.60
C ALA A 697 -20.08 -0.11 -7.46
N ASP A 698 -20.37 0.98 -6.75
CA ASP A 698 -19.56 1.48 -5.63
C ASP A 698 -19.73 0.65 -4.34
N ASP A 699 -20.68 -0.30 -4.29
CA ASP A 699 -20.79 -1.28 -3.19
C ASP A 699 -19.48 -2.07 -3.01
N VAL A 700 -18.73 -2.27 -4.09
CA VAL A 700 -17.41 -2.94 -4.09
C VAL A 700 -16.40 -2.26 -3.15
N PHE A 701 -16.51 -0.95 -2.93
CA PHE A 701 -15.58 -0.21 -2.07
C PHE A 701 -15.81 -0.44 -0.57
N TYR A 702 -16.93 -1.07 -0.22
CA TYR A 702 -17.20 -1.53 1.15
C TYR A 702 -16.60 -2.91 1.46
N LEU A 703 -15.84 -3.47 0.52
CA LEU A 703 -15.03 -4.67 0.72
C LEU A 703 -13.54 -4.32 0.78
N LEU A 704 -12.79 -5.13 1.52
CA LEU A 704 -11.34 -5.15 1.42
C LEU A 704 -10.94 -5.75 0.07
N VAL A 705 -9.81 -5.31 -0.49
CA VAL A 705 -9.31 -5.86 -1.76
C VAL A 705 -9.09 -7.38 -1.66
N ASP A 706 -8.62 -7.85 -0.51
CA ASP A 706 -8.39 -9.27 -0.25
C ASP A 706 -9.70 -10.11 -0.22
N GLU A 707 -10.86 -9.48 0.02
CA GLU A 707 -12.17 -10.14 0.02
C GLU A 707 -12.75 -10.29 -1.41
N LEU A 708 -12.20 -9.60 -2.42
CA LEU A 708 -12.73 -9.66 -3.79
C LEU A 708 -12.35 -10.96 -4.52
N ASP A 709 -11.25 -11.60 -4.15
CA ASP A 709 -10.85 -12.88 -4.76
C ASP A 709 -11.85 -13.99 -4.46
N ALA A 710 -12.58 -13.86 -3.35
CA ALA A 710 -13.75 -14.68 -3.07
C ALA A 710 -14.69 -13.98 -2.08
N LEU A 711 -15.84 -13.58 -2.61
CA LEU A 711 -16.84 -12.84 -1.87
C LEU A 711 -17.39 -13.66 -0.68
N PRO A 712 -17.59 -13.02 0.49
CA PRO A 712 -18.31 -13.64 1.59
C PRO A 712 -19.73 -14.07 1.19
N PRO A 713 -20.28 -15.15 1.75
CA PRO A 713 -21.63 -15.62 1.42
C PRO A 713 -22.72 -14.55 1.59
N ASP A 714 -22.65 -13.76 2.66
CA ASP A 714 -23.62 -12.70 2.99
C ASP A 714 -23.09 -11.30 2.62
N VAL A 715 -22.49 -11.17 1.42
CA VAL A 715 -21.80 -9.94 0.99
C VAL A 715 -22.69 -8.69 1.06
N GLY A 716 -23.98 -8.80 0.74
CA GLY A 716 -24.92 -7.68 0.81
C GLY A 716 -25.12 -7.14 2.24
N GLU A 717 -25.23 -8.04 3.23
CA GLU A 717 -25.33 -7.67 4.64
C GLU A 717 -24.03 -7.03 5.15
N LEU A 718 -22.88 -7.58 4.72
CA LEU A 718 -21.57 -7.03 5.05
C LEU A 718 -21.39 -5.60 4.53
N VAL A 719 -21.75 -5.36 3.27
CA VAL A 719 -21.71 -4.03 2.64
C VAL A 719 -22.63 -3.07 3.39
N ALA A 720 -23.87 -3.48 3.67
CA ALA A 720 -24.84 -2.66 4.39
C ALA A 720 -24.34 -2.29 5.81
N ARG A 721 -23.75 -3.25 6.54
CA ARG A 721 -23.16 -3.04 7.86
C ARG A 721 -22.01 -2.03 7.81
N ARG A 722 -21.04 -2.21 6.91
CA ARG A 722 -19.86 -1.33 6.79
C ARG A 722 -20.25 0.07 6.33
N ARG A 723 -21.27 0.20 5.48
CA ARG A 723 -21.86 1.50 5.11
C ARG A 723 -22.52 2.19 6.29
N ALA A 724 -23.29 1.47 7.10
CA ALA A 724 -23.90 2.01 8.30
C ALA A 724 -22.83 2.44 9.33
N GLU A 725 -21.76 1.67 9.47
CA GLU A 725 -20.62 2.01 10.32
C GLU A 725 -19.92 3.30 9.85
N GLN A 726 -19.59 3.41 8.56
CA GLN A 726 -18.95 4.62 8.02
C GLN A 726 -19.80 5.87 8.27
N ARG A 727 -21.13 5.79 8.05
CA ARG A 727 -22.06 6.89 8.34
C ARG A 727 -22.10 7.25 9.82
N ARG A 728 -22.11 6.23 10.70
CA ARG A 728 -22.07 6.44 12.15
C ARG A 728 -20.77 7.16 12.56
N LEU A 729 -19.62 6.72 12.05
CA LEU A 729 -18.31 7.29 12.37
C LEU A 729 -18.07 8.67 11.73
N ALA A 730 -18.83 9.04 10.70
CA ALA A 730 -18.82 10.40 10.16
C ALA A 730 -19.34 11.44 11.16
N ALA A 731 -20.29 11.04 12.02
CA ALA A 731 -20.80 11.89 13.09
C ALA A 731 -19.87 11.96 14.32
N VAL A 732 -18.88 11.08 14.42
CA VAL A 732 -17.89 11.06 15.49
C VAL A 732 -16.72 11.99 15.14
N VAL A 733 -16.41 12.92 16.02
CA VAL A 733 -15.25 13.81 15.90
C VAL A 733 -14.22 13.37 16.94
N PRO A 734 -13.29 12.44 16.60
CA PRO A 734 -12.24 12.07 17.51
C PRO A 734 -11.29 13.27 17.73
N PRO A 735 -10.62 13.36 18.88
CA PRO A 735 -9.69 14.46 19.15
C PRO A 735 -8.51 14.39 18.17
N THR A 736 -8.00 15.55 17.74
CA THR A 736 -6.84 15.62 16.83
C THR A 736 -5.58 15.01 17.43
N VAL A 737 -5.49 15.00 18.77
CA VAL A 737 -4.38 14.41 19.54
C VAL A 737 -4.89 13.84 20.86
N PHE A 738 -4.40 12.66 21.25
CA PHE A 738 -4.74 12.04 22.54
C PHE A 738 -3.62 11.12 23.05
N SER A 739 -3.72 10.73 24.33
CA SER A 739 -2.84 9.76 24.96
C SER A 739 -3.64 8.74 25.77
N GLY A 740 -3.49 7.47 25.42
CA GLY A 740 -4.18 6.36 26.06
C GLY A 740 -5.55 6.14 25.45
N THR A 741 -6.60 6.59 26.13
CA THR A 741 -7.97 6.51 25.61
C THR A 741 -8.40 7.84 25.00
N TRP A 742 -9.37 7.82 24.10
CA TRP A 742 -9.98 9.01 23.54
C TRP A 742 -11.50 9.02 23.75
N GLN A 743 -12.10 10.21 23.73
CA GLN A 743 -13.54 10.42 23.70
C GLN A 743 -13.90 11.39 22.58
N PRO A 744 -15.06 11.26 21.95
CA PRO A 744 -15.51 12.22 20.95
C PRO A 744 -15.48 13.64 21.49
N THR A 745 -14.95 14.57 20.71
CA THR A 745 -14.90 15.98 21.09
C THR A 745 -16.29 16.59 20.89
N THR A 746 -16.92 17.04 21.97
CA THR A 746 -18.15 17.85 21.91
C THR A 746 -17.78 19.29 21.58
N THR A 747 -17.65 19.61 20.30
CA THR A 747 -17.33 20.98 19.86
C THR A 747 -18.62 21.80 19.75
N THR A 748 -19.07 22.39 20.86
CA THR A 748 -20.03 23.51 20.81
C THR A 748 -19.24 24.82 20.79
N SER A 749 -18.47 25.05 19.72
CA SER A 749 -17.81 26.34 19.56
C SER A 749 -18.83 27.33 19.00
N ALA A 750 -19.02 28.46 19.68
CA ALA A 750 -19.87 29.53 19.18
C ALA A 750 -19.30 30.05 17.84
N ALA A 751 -20.19 30.35 16.89
CA ALA A 751 -19.80 30.98 15.64
C ALA A 751 -19.21 32.37 15.94
N LEU A 752 -18.13 32.72 15.25
CA LEU A 752 -17.46 34.00 15.42
C LEU A 752 -18.36 35.14 14.92
N THR A 753 -18.33 36.24 15.66
CA THR A 753 -19.05 37.47 15.37
C THR A 753 -18.11 38.52 14.77
N SER A 754 -18.70 39.57 14.21
CA SER A 754 -17.95 40.68 13.61
C SER A 754 -16.94 41.27 14.59
N GLY A 755 -15.68 41.40 14.16
CA GLY A 755 -14.57 41.92 14.94
C GLY A 755 -13.74 40.84 15.65
N GLU A 756 -14.23 39.60 15.73
CA GLU A 756 -13.47 38.49 16.30
C GLU A 756 -12.46 37.91 15.30
N THR A 757 -11.40 37.33 15.85
CA THR A 757 -10.25 36.85 15.09
C THR A 757 -9.97 35.38 15.41
N LEU A 758 -9.68 34.61 14.38
CA LEU A 758 -9.13 33.27 14.45
C LEU A 758 -7.65 33.29 14.04
N ARG A 759 -6.84 32.39 14.58
CA ARG A 759 -5.40 32.36 14.33
C ARG A 759 -4.93 30.96 13.99
N GLY A 760 -4.07 30.86 12.98
CA GLY A 760 -3.28 29.67 12.70
C GLY A 760 -1.86 30.03 12.32
N VAL A 761 -1.27 29.22 11.45
CA VAL A 761 0.09 29.40 10.95
C VAL A 761 0.05 30.02 9.56
N GLY A 762 0.57 31.25 9.44
CA GLY A 762 0.77 31.91 8.14
C GLY A 762 1.79 31.16 7.29
N VAL A 763 1.43 30.86 6.05
CA VAL A 763 2.24 30.03 5.14
C VAL A 763 2.74 30.78 3.92
N CYS A 764 1.86 31.53 3.27
CA CYS A 764 2.16 32.32 2.09
C CYS A 764 1.48 33.68 2.26
N GLY A 765 2.29 34.74 2.19
CA GLY A 765 1.86 36.10 2.49
C GLY A 765 0.85 36.66 1.49
N GLY A 766 0.14 37.70 1.94
CA GLY A 766 -0.92 38.36 1.19
C GLY A 766 -2.07 38.67 2.14
N LYS A 767 -2.62 39.89 2.02
CA LYS A 767 -3.83 40.31 2.74
C LYS A 767 -4.97 40.39 1.75
N VAL A 768 -6.00 39.58 1.96
CA VAL A 768 -7.14 39.51 1.06
C VAL A 768 -8.45 39.50 1.84
N ARG A 769 -9.52 39.94 1.19
CA ARG A 769 -10.88 39.89 1.71
C ARG A 769 -11.74 39.03 0.79
N GLY A 770 -12.60 38.22 1.38
CA GLY A 770 -13.52 37.38 0.63
C GLY A 770 -14.57 36.75 1.54
N ARG A 771 -15.62 36.19 0.94
CA ARG A 771 -16.64 35.47 1.68
C ARG A 771 -16.16 34.07 2.03
N VAL A 772 -16.45 33.61 3.23
CA VAL A 772 -16.12 32.26 3.70
C VAL A 772 -16.92 31.23 2.92
N ARG A 773 -16.24 30.29 2.29
CA ARG A 773 -16.84 29.06 1.74
C ARG A 773 -16.27 27.87 2.47
N ILE A 774 -17.12 27.13 3.18
CA ILE A 774 -16.74 25.83 3.73
C ILE A 774 -16.78 24.80 2.60
N VAL A 775 -15.63 24.18 2.31
CA VAL A 775 -15.48 23.23 1.21
C VAL A 775 -15.20 21.83 1.74
N ARG A 776 -15.96 20.86 1.22
CA ARG A 776 -15.76 19.41 1.37
C ARG A 776 -15.49 18.80 -0.01
N PRO A 777 -14.99 17.55 -0.10
CA PRO A 777 -14.72 16.90 -1.38
C PRO A 777 -15.90 16.96 -2.34
N GLU A 778 -17.11 16.71 -1.84
CA GLU A 778 -18.37 16.70 -2.59
C GLU A 778 -18.94 18.09 -2.90
N THR A 779 -18.47 19.15 -2.21
CA THR A 779 -18.96 20.53 -2.38
C THR A 779 -17.90 21.47 -2.96
N ILE A 780 -16.80 20.94 -3.51
CA ILE A 780 -15.74 21.79 -4.11
C ILE A 780 -16.29 22.68 -5.24
N ASP A 781 -17.33 22.21 -5.91
CA ASP A 781 -17.96 22.92 -7.00
C ASP A 781 -18.78 24.14 -6.54
N ASP A 782 -19.05 24.29 -5.24
CA ASP A 782 -19.81 25.43 -4.73
C ASP A 782 -18.95 26.70 -4.59
N LEU A 783 -17.62 26.56 -4.59
CA LEU A 783 -16.69 27.67 -4.43
C LEU A 783 -16.81 28.66 -5.59
N GLN A 784 -17.04 29.94 -5.26
CA GLN A 784 -17.13 31.01 -6.24
C GLN A 784 -15.82 31.80 -6.38
N PRO A 785 -15.57 32.42 -7.54
CA PRO A 785 -14.43 33.31 -7.74
C PRO A 785 -14.31 34.38 -6.64
N GLY A 786 -13.13 34.48 -6.01
CA GLY A 786 -12.83 35.47 -4.97
C GLY A 786 -13.34 35.12 -3.56
N GLU A 787 -13.98 33.97 -3.36
CA GLU A 787 -14.28 33.45 -2.02
C GLU A 787 -13.01 32.90 -1.32
N ILE A 788 -13.07 32.82 0.02
CA ILE A 788 -12.04 32.22 0.86
C ILE A 788 -12.39 30.74 1.00
N LEU A 789 -11.52 29.86 0.50
CA LEU A 789 -11.67 28.41 0.64
C LEU A 789 -11.29 28.02 2.07
N VAL A 790 -12.27 27.55 2.84
CA VAL A 790 -12.07 27.02 4.20
C VAL A 790 -12.38 25.52 4.20
N ALA A 791 -11.41 24.67 4.54
CA ALA A 791 -11.58 23.23 4.56
C ALA A 791 -10.96 22.60 5.82
N GLU A 792 -11.39 21.40 6.18
CA GLU A 792 -10.73 20.66 7.27
C GLU A 792 -9.30 20.30 6.87
N VAL A 793 -9.15 19.75 5.66
CA VAL A 793 -7.87 19.39 5.05
C VAL A 793 -7.97 19.46 3.53
N THR A 794 -6.86 19.69 2.85
CA THR A 794 -6.80 19.74 1.38
C THR A 794 -5.64 18.88 0.86
N ASP A 795 -5.88 18.19 -0.25
CA ASP A 795 -4.86 17.47 -1.02
C ASP A 795 -4.56 18.20 -2.36
N VAL A 796 -3.80 17.54 -3.25
CA VAL A 796 -3.45 18.10 -4.57
C VAL A 796 -4.68 18.27 -5.46
N GLY A 797 -5.73 17.49 -5.24
CA GLY A 797 -7.01 17.60 -5.94
C GLY A 797 -7.61 19.00 -5.84
N TYR A 798 -7.48 19.68 -4.70
CA TYR A 798 -8.04 21.02 -4.47
C TYR A 798 -7.30 22.14 -5.22
N THR A 799 -6.10 21.88 -5.74
CA THR A 799 -5.22 22.94 -6.27
C THR A 799 -5.77 23.64 -7.52
N ALA A 800 -6.64 22.99 -8.29
CA ALA A 800 -7.36 23.65 -9.38
C ALA A 800 -8.31 24.74 -8.84
N ALA A 801 -8.95 24.51 -7.69
CA ALA A 801 -9.80 25.48 -7.02
C ALA A 801 -9.03 26.69 -6.47
N PHE A 802 -7.76 26.50 -6.10
CA PHE A 802 -6.92 27.60 -5.61
C PHE A 802 -6.74 28.70 -6.67
N CYS A 803 -6.88 28.38 -7.95
CA CYS A 803 -6.72 29.32 -9.06
C CYS A 803 -7.77 30.44 -9.05
N TYR A 804 -8.90 30.26 -8.36
CA TYR A 804 -9.96 31.27 -8.25
C TYR A 804 -10.39 31.57 -6.82
N ALA A 805 -9.76 30.95 -5.82
CA ALA A 805 -9.91 31.32 -4.41
C ALA A 805 -9.10 32.58 -4.09
N ALA A 806 -9.63 33.46 -3.24
CA ALA A 806 -8.89 34.63 -2.75
C ALA A 806 -7.81 34.23 -1.72
N ALA A 807 -8.12 33.29 -0.84
CA ALA A 807 -7.19 32.64 0.09
C ALA A 807 -7.61 31.20 0.40
N VAL A 808 -6.67 30.44 0.96
CA VAL A 808 -6.86 29.07 1.44
C VAL A 808 -6.67 29.02 2.96
N VAL A 809 -7.63 28.44 3.66
CA VAL A 809 -7.62 28.24 5.11
C VAL A 809 -7.89 26.77 5.41
N THR A 810 -7.00 26.10 6.15
CA THR A 810 -7.22 24.70 6.57
C THR A 810 -7.16 24.50 8.09
N GLU A 811 -8.02 23.64 8.63
CA GLU A 811 -7.97 23.27 10.05
C GLU A 811 -6.76 22.40 10.39
N LEU A 812 -6.46 21.45 9.51
CA LEU A 812 -5.35 20.52 9.64
C LEU A 812 -4.29 20.83 8.57
N GLY A 813 -3.03 20.72 8.96
CA GLY A 813 -1.89 20.82 8.05
C GLY A 813 -0.70 21.55 8.67
N GLY A 814 0.52 21.12 8.34
CA GLY A 814 1.74 21.80 8.73
C GLY A 814 2.26 22.77 7.66
N PRO A 815 3.32 23.56 7.95
CA PRO A 815 4.06 24.33 6.95
C PRO A 815 4.66 23.48 5.82
N MET A 816 4.72 22.15 5.95
CA MET A 816 5.20 21.24 4.91
C MET A 816 4.06 20.47 4.23
N SER A 817 2.79 20.79 4.53
CA SER A 817 1.60 20.22 3.88
C SER A 817 1.58 20.51 2.38
N HIS A 818 0.82 19.71 1.62
CA HIS A 818 0.66 19.95 0.18
C HIS A 818 0.07 21.34 -0.10
N ALA A 819 -0.96 21.73 0.66
CA ALA A 819 -1.56 23.07 0.60
C ALA A 819 -0.50 24.16 0.74
N ALA A 820 0.41 24.00 1.71
CA ALA A 820 1.44 24.97 1.98
C ALA A 820 2.52 25.06 0.91
N VAL A 821 2.95 23.91 0.38
CA VAL A 821 3.96 23.86 -0.69
C VAL A 821 3.42 24.52 -1.96
N VAL A 822 2.20 24.18 -2.37
CA VAL A 822 1.57 24.76 -3.56
C VAL A 822 1.30 26.26 -3.37
N ALA A 823 0.76 26.66 -2.22
CA ALA A 823 0.50 28.07 -1.93
C ALA A 823 1.76 28.94 -2.06
N ARG A 824 2.89 28.50 -1.50
CA ARG A 824 4.17 29.24 -1.62
C ARG A 824 4.74 29.27 -3.02
N GLU A 825 4.56 28.21 -3.80
CA GLU A 825 5.11 28.14 -5.15
C GLU A 825 4.32 29.04 -6.12
N PHE A 826 3.01 29.16 -5.91
CA PHE A 826 2.10 29.88 -6.80
C PHE A 826 1.59 31.24 -6.28
N GLY A 827 1.94 31.61 -5.05
CA GLY A 827 1.60 32.90 -4.46
C GLY A 827 0.15 32.99 -3.97
N PHE A 828 -0.46 31.88 -3.57
CA PHE A 828 -1.81 31.89 -3.00
C PHE A 828 -1.76 32.24 -1.51
N PRO A 829 -2.44 33.30 -1.03
CA PRO A 829 -2.51 33.59 0.41
C PRO A 829 -3.05 32.39 1.18
N CYS A 830 -2.31 31.93 2.19
CA CYS A 830 -2.60 30.64 2.83
C CYS A 830 -2.29 30.65 4.33
N VAL A 831 -3.25 30.14 5.11
CA VAL A 831 -3.14 29.92 6.56
C VAL A 831 -3.56 28.48 6.87
N VAL A 832 -2.75 27.74 7.63
CA VAL A 832 -3.02 26.34 8.01
C VAL A 832 -3.05 26.19 9.53
N ASP A 833 -3.45 25.03 10.02
CA ASP A 833 -3.55 24.72 11.46
C ASP A 833 -4.51 25.67 12.20
N VAL A 834 -5.63 26.02 11.54
CA VAL A 834 -6.66 26.91 12.07
C VAL A 834 -7.74 26.07 12.76
N ALA A 835 -7.45 25.61 13.98
CA ALA A 835 -8.31 24.68 14.70
C ALA A 835 -9.79 25.14 14.77
N GLY A 836 -10.70 24.31 14.24
CA GLY A 836 -12.15 24.54 14.26
C GLY A 836 -12.67 25.56 13.24
N ALA A 837 -11.87 26.04 12.29
CA ALA A 837 -12.26 27.04 11.29
C ALA A 837 -13.56 26.70 10.53
N THR A 838 -13.79 25.45 10.17
CA THR A 838 -15.00 25.00 9.45
C THR A 838 -16.27 25.05 10.28
N LYS A 839 -16.14 25.15 11.61
CA LYS A 839 -17.25 25.23 12.56
C LYS A 839 -17.46 26.65 13.09
N THR A 840 -16.37 27.40 13.30
CA THR A 840 -16.41 28.71 13.94
C THR A 840 -16.59 29.86 12.95
N LEU A 841 -16.06 29.74 11.72
CA LEU A 841 -16.27 30.76 10.69
C LEU A 841 -17.66 30.59 10.07
N PRO A 842 -18.56 31.59 10.14
CA PRO A 842 -19.89 31.46 9.55
C PRO A 842 -19.79 31.38 8.02
N PRO A 843 -20.46 30.42 7.36
CA PRO A 843 -20.53 30.37 5.90
C PRO A 843 -21.08 31.69 5.32
N GLY A 844 -20.40 32.22 4.30
CA GLY A 844 -20.76 33.47 3.63
C GLY A 844 -20.28 34.76 4.32
N ALA A 845 -19.78 34.68 5.57
CA ALA A 845 -19.23 35.83 6.28
C ALA A 845 -18.05 36.44 5.52
N LEU A 846 -17.95 37.77 5.54
CA LEU A 846 -16.82 38.48 4.97
C LEU A 846 -15.67 38.44 5.97
N VAL A 847 -14.51 37.94 5.54
CA VAL A 847 -13.31 37.87 6.38
C VAL A 847 -12.12 38.54 5.71
N GLU A 848 -11.19 39.05 6.51
CA GLU A 848 -9.85 39.43 6.08
C GLU A 848 -8.85 38.34 6.51
N VAL A 849 -8.10 37.80 5.56
CA VAL A 849 -7.07 36.77 5.80
C VAL A 849 -5.70 37.38 5.57
N ASP A 850 -4.82 37.31 6.57
CA ASP A 850 -3.40 37.64 6.45
C ASP A 850 -2.55 36.36 6.46
N GLY A 851 -2.13 35.96 5.27
CA GLY A 851 -1.31 34.77 5.07
C GLY A 851 0.12 34.88 5.63
N THR A 852 0.55 36.07 6.08
CA THR A 852 1.87 36.29 6.69
C THR A 852 1.81 36.05 8.20
N THR A 853 0.83 36.66 8.87
CA THR A 853 0.68 36.59 10.33
C THR A 853 -0.12 35.37 10.79
N GLY A 854 -0.90 34.77 9.88
CA GLY A 854 -1.82 33.68 10.18
C GLY A 854 -3.13 34.14 10.83
N GLU A 855 -3.45 35.43 10.70
CA GLU A 855 -4.64 36.05 11.30
C GLU A 855 -5.83 36.03 10.32
N ILE A 856 -7.02 35.67 10.83
CA ILE A 856 -8.28 35.65 10.09
C ILE A 856 -9.30 36.45 10.89
N GLN A 857 -9.66 37.64 10.41
CA GLN A 857 -10.60 38.53 11.10
C GLN A 857 -11.98 38.49 10.43
N VAL A 858 -13.04 38.29 11.21
CA VAL A 858 -14.43 38.40 10.73
C VAL A 858 -14.81 39.88 10.63
N LEU A 859 -15.11 40.34 9.42
CA LEU A 859 -15.49 41.74 9.15
C LEU A 859 -17.00 41.95 9.16
N GLU A 860 -17.75 40.99 8.64
CA GLU A 860 -19.20 41.06 8.53
C GLU A 860 -19.78 39.65 8.53
N VAL A 861 -20.86 39.41 9.27
CA VAL A 861 -21.58 38.13 9.29
C VAL A 861 -22.85 38.31 8.46
N THR A 862 -23.11 37.39 7.52
CA THR A 862 -24.36 37.39 6.74
C THR A 862 -25.52 37.11 7.69
N THR A 863 -26.52 37.99 7.70
CA THR A 863 -27.70 37.92 8.59
C THR A 863 -28.67 36.84 8.17
#